data_AF-A0A6I6XLT6-F1
#
_entry.id   AF-A0A6I6XLT6-F1
#
_cell.length_a   1.000
_cell.length_b   1.000
_cell.length_c   1.000
_cell.angle_alpha   90.00
_cell.angle_beta   90.00
_cell.angle_gamma   90.00
#
_symmetry.space_group_name_H-M   'P 1'
#
loop_
_entity.id
_entity.type
_entity.pdbx_description
1 polymer ?
#
loop_
_entity_poly.entity_id
_entity_poly.type
_entity_poly.pdbx_seq_one_letter_code
_entity_poly.pdbx_strand_id
1 'polypeptide(L)'
;MSTIAKPSPLPAARTMRYSQSVAYDTYVSKNGQPSYDNDEFLVVKLDDYDPGHREAYLSFDTSKLAPLSIIGELQLMLHTDNRADDGTIEIHIVEDHSFWGRSFDYAHRPPRGERVASFTMKEQDPDGWITVSIKDETMIQKLLGNGKMSLMLQGLDYRKYHRFSSSKRSAYAPSLTAVTRHPPISASKNIRYLNFICTREENGFSVVRLSEIDIIDDTGTRLDKQAWEVVDGTSLDGWQTLFDNDRQTQYKVNQATPVYLTIDLKKEVSIAALVFSPQLAGFEGRPADVLIYGKPEQPADWALIGSRAVPHGNGNAPHVIFTWASALASQTERSYSLPIKTSVGIEQARLKHRIARSPLNVTGLHFNEPGIVCIWIESTDPKSSDYLEAREGHWDGSLKHRLHYGLNAFYFSSAGGQLYFQLASNDSTDNKRSATIRVMAEHVDFHPVFESNVTSQSAWLKMLETYDTTNVVEMFTRRVILTVRAKDFLPLAKQIDMQALADTYDNGIAPTELSAGVLATHSNALHHPDVNPYHFVPSEGGYMSATKNRLKYHYSLTPRMLNEAGTFWGIWHEIGHTLQTTALYWAGQSEVSVNIYPFAQRAWSGPISKLASQYDPNFVKAYAELNSVDNYSQLSSLSRELMFHHLFFIHGEKNMYALHQRYRANLAGEINDPEFRIGATDDESMNVMAMISSKHTQSDLTPFYLFWKYPLTEQTLSTIKGYGFSPISDFEKLPSDLIVDRPPEDFDMVFDET
;
A
#
# COMPACT_ATOMS: atom_id res chain seq x y z
N MET A 1 -3.53 3.23 -12.66
CA MET A 1 -4.36 2.40 -11.78
C MET A 1 -4.45 0.97 -12.31
N SER A 2 -4.47 -0.01 -11.41
CA SER A 2 -4.59 -1.45 -11.67
C SER A 2 -5.89 -1.82 -12.38
N THR A 3 -5.93 -3.01 -12.96
CA THR A 3 -7.17 -3.69 -13.36
C THR A 3 -8.22 -3.60 -12.26
N ILE A 4 -9.44 -3.21 -12.62
CA ILE A 4 -10.59 -3.20 -11.71
C ILE A 4 -10.90 -4.65 -11.36
N ALA A 5 -10.63 -5.05 -10.12
CA ALA A 5 -10.82 -6.39 -9.60
C ALA A 5 -11.22 -6.30 -8.13
N LYS A 6 -12.18 -7.13 -7.70
CA LYS A 6 -12.52 -7.24 -6.27
C LYS A 6 -11.35 -7.88 -5.53
N PRO A 7 -11.00 -7.39 -4.32
CA PRO A 7 -10.09 -8.12 -3.45
C PRO A 7 -10.57 -9.54 -3.23
N SER A 8 -9.63 -10.46 -3.31
CA SER A 8 -9.82 -11.88 -3.05
C SER A 8 -8.65 -12.33 -2.19
N PRO A 9 -8.68 -13.55 -1.62
CA PRO A 9 -7.45 -14.15 -1.11
C PRO A 9 -6.36 -14.07 -2.18
N LEU A 10 -5.12 -13.77 -1.78
CA LEU A 10 -4.00 -13.80 -2.69
C LEU A 10 -3.84 -15.23 -3.23
N PRO A 11 -3.37 -15.41 -4.47
CA PRO A 11 -3.32 -16.72 -5.09
C PRO A 11 -2.54 -17.72 -4.21
N ALA A 12 -3.17 -18.85 -3.87
CA ALA A 12 -2.47 -19.96 -3.23
C ALA A 12 -1.39 -20.54 -4.16
N ALA A 13 -0.41 -21.22 -3.59
CA ALA A 13 0.60 -21.92 -4.38
C ALA A 13 -0.07 -22.88 -5.39
N ARG A 14 0.37 -22.87 -6.65
CA ARG A 14 -0.22 -23.76 -7.68
C ARG A 14 0.17 -25.22 -7.42
N THR A 15 1.34 -25.39 -6.83
CA THR A 15 1.95 -26.67 -6.50
C THR A 15 1.86 -26.87 -4.98
N MET A 16 0.73 -27.43 -4.53
CA MET A 16 0.43 -27.69 -3.11
C MET A 16 0.98 -29.05 -2.61
N ARG A 17 1.56 -29.84 -3.51
CA ARG A 17 2.33 -31.05 -3.19
C ARG A 17 3.71 -30.88 -3.79
N TYR A 18 4.73 -31.32 -3.08
CA TYR A 18 6.04 -31.46 -3.68
C TYR A 18 6.55 -32.86 -3.45
N SER A 19 7.51 -33.25 -4.30
CA SER A 19 8.19 -34.52 -4.19
C SER A 19 9.66 -34.31 -3.82
N GLN A 20 10.19 -35.19 -2.98
CA GLN A 20 11.62 -35.31 -2.74
C GLN A 20 12.00 -36.74 -3.06
N SER A 21 12.97 -36.89 -3.96
CA SER A 21 13.49 -38.20 -4.32
C SER A 21 14.81 -38.44 -3.60
N VAL A 22 14.90 -39.59 -2.94
CA VAL A 22 16.18 -40.13 -2.49
C VAL A 22 16.55 -41.28 -3.42
N ALA A 23 17.72 -41.18 -4.01
CA ALA A 23 18.35 -42.33 -4.65
C ALA A 23 18.71 -43.34 -3.56
N TYR A 24 18.57 -44.61 -3.89
CA TYR A 24 18.93 -45.70 -3.01
C TYR A 24 20.44 -45.96 -2.94
N ASP A 25 20.84 -46.66 -1.88
CA ASP A 25 22.14 -47.32 -1.76
C ASP A 25 21.93 -48.85 -1.95
N THR A 26 22.63 -49.45 -2.91
CA THR A 26 22.38 -50.84 -3.37
C THR A 26 22.90 -51.89 -2.37
N TYR A 27 22.08 -52.93 -2.09
CA TYR A 27 22.57 -54.22 -1.58
C TYR A 27 21.78 -55.37 -2.22
N VAL A 28 22.45 -56.24 -2.97
CA VAL A 28 21.87 -57.52 -3.43
C VAL A 28 22.65 -58.66 -2.80
N SER A 29 21.95 -59.64 -2.23
CA SER A 29 22.55 -60.92 -1.89
C SER A 29 22.45 -61.82 -3.12
N LYS A 30 23.59 -62.27 -3.66
CA LYS A 30 23.64 -63.45 -4.53
C LYS A 30 23.95 -64.64 -3.64
N ASN A 31 23.47 -65.82 -4.02
CA ASN A 31 23.64 -67.06 -3.26
C ASN A 31 25.07 -67.26 -2.74
N GLY A 32 25.29 -67.00 -1.45
CA GLY A 32 26.59 -67.13 -0.79
C GLY A 32 27.71 -66.22 -1.33
N GLN A 33 27.40 -65.19 -2.12
CA GLN A 33 28.36 -64.21 -2.65
C GLN A 33 27.77 -62.80 -2.52
N PRO A 34 28.53 -61.81 -2.00
CA PRO A 34 28.14 -60.42 -2.11
C PRO A 34 27.78 -60.09 -3.57
N SER A 35 26.66 -59.42 -3.83
CA SER A 35 26.59 -58.68 -5.09
C SER A 35 27.75 -57.68 -5.05
N TYR A 36 28.55 -57.70 -6.11
CA TYR A 36 29.57 -56.68 -6.25
C TYR A 36 28.83 -55.35 -6.37
N ASP A 37 29.33 -54.30 -5.72
CA ASP A 37 28.86 -52.92 -5.93
C ASP A 37 28.77 -52.53 -7.42
N ASN A 38 29.35 -53.32 -8.33
CA ASN A 38 29.39 -53.16 -9.79
C ASN A 38 28.27 -53.86 -10.57
N ASP A 39 27.39 -54.66 -9.95
CA ASP A 39 26.29 -55.30 -10.67
C ASP A 39 25.34 -54.21 -11.22
N GLU A 40 25.06 -54.20 -12.52
CA GLU A 40 24.19 -53.20 -13.15
C GLU A 40 22.69 -53.44 -12.92
N PHE A 41 22.32 -54.60 -12.35
CA PHE A 41 20.94 -55.03 -12.19
C PHE A 41 20.68 -55.85 -10.91
N LEU A 42 19.50 -55.62 -10.32
CA LEU A 42 18.89 -56.41 -9.26
C LEU A 42 18.03 -57.52 -9.90
N VAL A 43 18.19 -58.76 -9.48
CA VAL A 43 17.48 -59.92 -10.03
C VAL A 43 16.46 -60.45 -9.02
N VAL A 44 15.22 -60.66 -9.46
CA VAL A 44 14.15 -61.27 -8.65
C VAL A 44 13.51 -62.41 -9.44
N LYS A 45 13.60 -63.64 -8.91
CA LYS A 45 13.19 -64.88 -9.56
C LYS A 45 12.82 -65.96 -8.54
N LEU A 46 11.62 -66.51 -8.65
CA LEU A 46 11.23 -67.68 -7.87
C LEU A 46 11.62 -68.97 -8.60
N ASP A 47 12.70 -69.66 -8.20
CA ASP A 47 13.00 -71.02 -8.68
C ASP A 47 13.61 -71.92 -7.60
N ASP A 48 13.78 -73.21 -7.92
CA ASP A 48 14.34 -74.23 -7.01
C ASP A 48 15.87 -74.33 -7.06
N TYR A 49 16.52 -73.64 -8.00
CA TYR A 49 17.95 -73.79 -8.27
C TYR A 49 18.78 -72.74 -7.56
N ASP A 50 18.21 -71.56 -7.31
CA ASP A 50 18.90 -70.46 -6.67
C ASP A 50 17.96 -69.67 -5.74
N PRO A 51 17.81 -70.10 -4.46
CA PRO A 51 17.00 -69.39 -3.49
C PRO A 51 17.43 -67.93 -3.28
N GLY A 52 18.70 -67.60 -3.53
CA GLY A 52 19.25 -66.26 -3.37
C GLY A 52 18.66 -65.23 -4.33
N HIS A 53 18.16 -65.66 -5.49
CA HIS A 53 17.49 -64.76 -6.44
C HIS A 53 16.01 -64.55 -6.14
N ARG A 54 15.44 -65.19 -5.12
CA ARG A 54 14.00 -65.06 -4.79
C ARG A 54 13.63 -63.69 -4.26
N GLU A 55 14.60 -62.99 -3.67
CA GLU A 55 14.42 -61.75 -2.93
C GLU A 55 15.52 -60.75 -3.29
N ALA A 56 15.17 -59.48 -3.53
CA ALA A 56 16.13 -58.39 -3.66
C ALA A 56 15.85 -57.32 -2.61
N TYR A 57 16.89 -56.64 -2.12
CA TYR A 57 16.79 -55.69 -1.03
C TYR A 57 17.17 -54.28 -1.50
N LEU A 58 16.39 -53.29 -1.11
CA LEU A 58 16.58 -51.88 -1.42
C LEU A 58 16.66 -51.10 -0.12
N SER A 59 17.52 -50.10 -0.05
CA SER A 59 17.74 -49.30 1.14
C SER A 59 17.83 -47.82 0.79
N PHE A 60 17.10 -47.01 1.54
CA PHE A 60 16.92 -45.58 1.31
C PHE A 60 17.22 -44.78 2.57
N ASP A 61 18.11 -43.81 2.45
CA ASP A 61 18.42 -42.82 3.48
C ASP A 61 17.33 -41.76 3.57
N THR A 62 16.24 -42.11 4.27
CA THR A 62 15.07 -41.27 4.42
C THR A 62 15.25 -40.09 5.36
N SER A 63 16.36 -39.99 6.12
CA SER A 63 16.65 -38.76 6.88
C SER A 63 16.89 -37.55 5.99
N LYS A 64 17.12 -37.77 4.69
CA LYS A 64 17.20 -36.73 3.66
C LYS A 64 15.84 -36.25 3.16
N LEU A 65 14.76 -36.94 3.52
CA LEU A 65 13.39 -36.54 3.23
C LEU A 65 12.92 -35.64 4.38
N ALA A 66 12.61 -34.37 4.15
CA ALA A 66 12.12 -33.51 5.21
C ALA A 66 11.19 -32.38 4.72
N PRO A 67 10.18 -32.00 5.54
CA PRO A 67 9.82 -32.60 6.83
C PRO A 67 9.00 -33.90 6.67
N LEU A 68 9.33 -34.91 7.48
CA LEU A 68 8.78 -36.28 7.36
C LEU A 68 7.26 -36.38 7.62
N SER A 69 6.73 -35.57 8.53
CA SER A 69 5.33 -35.67 8.97
C SER A 69 4.30 -35.23 7.91
N ILE A 70 4.73 -34.52 6.86
CA ILE A 70 3.84 -34.07 5.78
C ILE A 70 3.81 -35.02 4.58
N ILE A 71 4.60 -36.10 4.61
CA ILE A 71 4.62 -37.12 3.56
C ILE A 71 3.33 -37.96 3.66
N GLY A 72 2.62 -38.07 2.54
CA GLY A 72 1.37 -38.84 2.43
C GLY A 72 1.48 -40.05 1.52
N GLU A 73 2.50 -40.08 0.67
CA GLU A 73 2.72 -41.17 -0.27
C GLU A 73 4.24 -41.35 -0.49
N LEU A 74 4.68 -42.60 -0.57
CA LEU A 74 6.02 -42.94 -1.05
C LEU A 74 5.88 -43.65 -2.39
N GLN A 75 6.62 -43.22 -3.39
CA GLN A 75 6.63 -43.80 -4.73
C GLN A 75 7.99 -44.44 -4.98
N LEU A 76 8.03 -45.77 -4.99
CA LEU A 76 9.21 -46.50 -5.42
C LEU A 76 9.22 -46.57 -6.94
N MET A 77 10.24 -45.98 -7.55
CA MET A 77 10.47 -46.08 -9.00
C MET A 77 11.51 -47.15 -9.28
N LEU A 78 11.17 -48.10 -10.15
CA LEU A 78 12.05 -49.18 -10.60
C LEU A 78 12.09 -49.18 -12.12
N HIS A 79 13.29 -49.14 -12.71
CA HIS A 79 13.45 -49.33 -14.14
C HIS A 79 13.76 -50.79 -14.44
N THR A 80 13.11 -51.39 -15.44
CA THR A 80 13.37 -52.78 -15.87
C THR A 80 13.94 -52.86 -17.29
N ASP A 81 14.84 -53.82 -17.50
CA ASP A 81 15.51 -54.06 -18.78
C ASP A 81 14.89 -55.21 -19.61
N ASN A 82 13.91 -55.92 -19.05
CA ASN A 82 13.30 -57.11 -19.65
C ASN A 82 11.80 -56.91 -19.87
N ARG A 83 11.37 -56.80 -21.14
CA ARG A 83 9.96 -56.64 -21.53
C ARG A 83 9.14 -57.95 -21.60
N ALA A 84 9.74 -59.11 -21.34
CA ALA A 84 9.24 -60.39 -21.86
C ALA A 84 8.55 -61.33 -20.86
N ASP A 85 8.76 -61.19 -19.55
CA ASP A 85 8.19 -62.11 -18.55
C ASP A 85 7.21 -61.40 -17.62
N ASP A 86 5.91 -61.56 -17.91
CA ASP A 86 4.82 -61.15 -17.01
C ASP A 86 4.87 -61.99 -15.72
N GLY A 87 4.80 -61.31 -14.57
CA GLY A 87 4.91 -61.88 -13.24
C GLY A 87 4.68 -60.82 -12.15
N THR A 88 4.37 -61.29 -10.95
CA THR A 88 3.98 -60.50 -9.79
C THR A 88 5.13 -60.40 -8.81
N ILE A 89 5.43 -59.17 -8.41
CA ILE A 89 6.39 -58.84 -7.37
C ILE A 89 5.64 -58.28 -6.16
N GLU A 90 5.94 -58.81 -4.97
CA GLU A 90 5.54 -58.20 -3.71
C GLU A 90 6.66 -57.37 -3.12
N ILE A 91 6.29 -56.28 -2.46
CA ILE A 91 7.19 -55.40 -1.72
C ILE A 91 6.89 -55.53 -0.24
N HIS A 92 7.93 -55.79 0.55
CA HIS A 92 7.84 -56.00 1.99
C HIS A 92 8.75 -55.07 2.78
N ILE A 93 8.30 -54.80 4.01
CA ILE A 93 9.02 -54.34 5.19
C ILE A 93 10.39 -54.96 5.40
N VAL A 94 11.48 -54.22 5.57
CA VAL A 94 12.63 -54.74 6.32
C VAL A 94 12.90 -53.85 7.53
N GLU A 95 12.52 -54.35 8.72
CA GLU A 95 12.62 -53.61 9.99
C GLU A 95 14.03 -53.61 10.58
N ASP A 96 14.84 -54.63 10.27
CA ASP A 96 16.25 -54.67 10.66
C ASP A 96 17.07 -53.83 9.67
N HIS A 97 17.64 -52.73 10.14
CA HIS A 97 18.50 -51.87 9.31
C HIS A 97 20.01 -52.15 9.51
N SER A 98 20.38 -53.17 10.30
CA SER A 98 21.77 -53.49 10.62
C SER A 98 22.57 -54.05 9.44
N PHE A 99 21.87 -54.44 8.37
CA PHE A 99 22.47 -54.94 7.13
C PHE A 99 22.94 -53.83 6.19
N TRP A 100 22.56 -52.57 6.41
CA TRP A 100 23.08 -51.45 5.61
C TRP A 100 24.61 -51.42 5.67
N GLY A 101 25.27 -51.27 4.52
CA GLY A 101 26.74 -51.29 4.45
C GLY A 101 27.36 -52.68 4.50
N ARG A 102 26.56 -53.76 4.58
CA ARG A 102 27.07 -55.11 4.84
C ARG A 102 26.52 -56.12 3.84
N SER A 103 27.36 -57.09 3.48
CA SER A 103 26.94 -58.25 2.71
C SER A 103 26.33 -59.32 3.63
N PHE A 104 25.32 -60.02 3.15
CA PHE A 104 24.71 -61.17 3.82
C PHE A 104 24.42 -62.28 2.80
N ASP A 105 24.39 -63.54 3.25
CA ASP A 105 23.93 -64.66 2.43
C ASP A 105 22.42 -64.91 2.63
N TYR A 106 21.85 -65.85 1.87
CA TYR A 106 20.43 -66.16 1.98
C TYR A 106 20.02 -66.68 3.37
N ALA A 107 20.90 -67.36 4.10
CA ALA A 107 20.58 -67.89 5.43
C ALA A 107 20.62 -66.81 6.53
N HIS A 108 21.44 -65.78 6.34
CA HIS A 108 21.66 -64.68 7.28
C HIS A 108 21.03 -63.35 6.82
N ARG A 109 20.07 -63.42 5.89
CA ARG A 109 19.38 -62.24 5.36
C ARG A 109 18.46 -61.60 6.40
N PRO A 110 18.16 -60.30 6.26
CA PRO A 110 17.19 -59.61 7.12
C PRO A 110 15.82 -60.31 7.05
N PRO A 111 15.10 -60.43 8.19
CA PRO A 111 13.79 -61.04 8.20
C PRO A 111 12.79 -60.20 7.40
N ARG A 112 11.94 -60.89 6.62
CA ARG A 112 10.81 -60.28 5.92
C ARG A 112 9.79 -59.73 6.93
N GLY A 113 9.45 -58.45 6.80
CA GLY A 113 8.39 -57.78 7.55
C GLY A 113 7.03 -57.81 6.85
N GLU A 114 6.23 -56.78 7.10
CA GLU A 114 4.87 -56.63 6.56
C GLU A 114 4.87 -56.27 5.06
N ARG A 115 3.90 -56.81 4.30
CA ARG A 115 3.72 -56.47 2.89
C ARG A 115 3.14 -55.06 2.74
N VAL A 116 3.76 -54.22 1.91
CA VAL A 116 3.32 -52.83 1.68
C VAL A 116 2.76 -52.54 0.30
N ALA A 117 3.17 -53.30 -0.71
CA ALA A 117 2.66 -53.15 -2.06
C ALA A 117 2.88 -54.43 -2.87
N SER A 118 2.25 -54.50 -4.02
CA SER A 118 2.52 -55.50 -5.05
C SER A 118 2.30 -54.86 -6.42
N PHE A 119 3.06 -55.29 -7.42
CA PHE A 119 2.90 -54.84 -8.80
C PHE A 119 3.17 -56.00 -9.77
N THR A 120 2.72 -55.83 -11.00
CA THR A 120 2.99 -56.73 -12.11
C THR A 120 3.86 -56.06 -13.16
N MET A 121 4.62 -56.82 -13.94
CA MET A 121 5.44 -56.27 -15.02
C MET A 121 4.62 -55.58 -16.13
N LYS A 122 3.29 -55.80 -16.18
CA LYS A 122 2.36 -55.09 -17.07
C LYS A 122 2.18 -53.62 -16.72
N GLU A 123 2.52 -53.21 -15.51
CA GLU A 123 2.43 -51.82 -15.04
C GLU A 123 3.63 -50.97 -15.49
N GLN A 124 4.56 -51.56 -16.26
CA GLN A 124 5.67 -50.86 -16.88
C GLN A 124 5.19 -49.83 -17.91
N ASP A 125 5.72 -48.62 -17.85
CA ASP A 125 5.49 -47.58 -18.85
C ASP A 125 6.30 -47.83 -20.15
N PRO A 126 6.07 -47.07 -21.23
CA PRO A 126 6.78 -47.26 -22.50
C PRO A 126 8.30 -47.11 -22.43
N ASP A 127 8.80 -46.34 -21.47
CA ASP A 127 10.23 -46.05 -21.27
C ASP A 127 10.89 -47.08 -20.36
N GLY A 128 10.10 -47.86 -19.65
CA GLY A 128 10.52 -49.03 -18.91
C GLY A 128 10.46 -48.88 -17.40
N TRP A 129 9.79 -47.85 -16.89
CA TRP A 129 9.63 -47.58 -15.47
C TRP A 129 8.37 -48.22 -14.90
N ILE A 130 8.49 -48.66 -13.65
CA ILE A 130 7.38 -49.08 -12.80
C ILE A 130 7.38 -48.14 -11.60
N THR A 131 6.23 -47.53 -11.31
CA THR A 131 6.03 -46.69 -10.13
C THR A 131 5.10 -47.39 -9.16
N VAL A 132 5.61 -47.74 -7.99
CA VAL A 132 4.86 -48.45 -6.95
C VAL A 132 4.55 -47.50 -5.80
N SER A 133 3.27 -47.18 -5.62
CA SER A 133 2.79 -46.28 -4.57
C SER A 133 2.54 -47.03 -3.25
N ILE A 134 3.17 -46.57 -2.17
CA ILE A 134 2.86 -46.92 -0.78
C ILE A 134 2.07 -45.74 -0.20
N LYS A 135 0.81 -45.97 0.20
CA LYS A 135 -0.13 -44.93 0.67
C LYS A 135 -0.64 -45.16 2.10
N ASP A 136 -0.21 -46.23 2.75
CA ASP A 136 -0.55 -46.47 4.15
C ASP A 136 0.21 -45.47 5.03
N GLU A 137 -0.52 -44.47 5.53
CA GLU A 137 0.05 -43.38 6.31
C GLU A 137 0.71 -43.85 7.61
N THR A 138 0.13 -44.85 8.28
CA THR A 138 0.68 -45.40 9.53
C THR A 138 2.03 -46.04 9.24
N MET A 139 2.10 -46.78 8.13
CA MET A 139 3.32 -47.42 7.69
C MET A 139 4.36 -46.40 7.21
N ILE A 140 3.96 -45.38 6.45
CA ILE A 140 4.85 -44.29 6.03
C ILE A 140 5.48 -43.60 7.25
N GLN A 141 4.68 -43.23 8.25
CA GLN A 141 5.22 -42.58 9.45
C GLN A 141 6.15 -43.51 10.25
N LYS A 142 5.83 -44.81 10.34
CA LYS A 142 6.71 -45.82 10.95
C LYS A 142 8.04 -45.93 10.20
N LEU A 143 8.02 -45.91 8.87
CA LEU A 143 9.20 -46.03 8.01
C LEU A 143 10.12 -44.83 8.09
N LEU A 144 9.52 -43.65 8.16
CA LEU A 144 10.24 -42.38 8.14
C LEU A 144 10.85 -42.02 9.50
N GLY A 145 10.24 -42.46 10.61
CA GLY A 145 10.64 -42.09 11.97
C GLY A 145 12.07 -42.51 12.37
N ASN A 146 12.65 -43.51 11.70
CA ASN A 146 13.99 -44.03 12.00
C ASN A 146 15.10 -43.44 11.12
N GLY A 147 14.76 -42.54 10.17
CA GLY A 147 15.69 -41.99 9.20
C GLY A 147 16.21 -42.99 8.16
N LYS A 148 15.81 -44.27 8.24
CA LYS A 148 16.22 -45.34 7.34
C LYS A 148 15.02 -46.16 6.91
N MET A 149 14.96 -46.51 5.62
CA MET A 149 13.92 -47.37 5.08
C MET A 149 14.53 -48.46 4.23
N SER A 150 14.07 -49.70 4.43
CA SER A 150 14.49 -50.85 3.64
C SER A 150 13.29 -51.62 3.13
N LEU A 151 13.38 -52.04 1.86
CA LEU A 151 12.34 -52.77 1.14
C LEU A 151 12.92 -54.09 0.63
N MET A 152 12.11 -55.15 0.66
CA MET A 152 12.41 -56.42 0.01
C MET A 152 11.44 -56.64 -1.16
N LEU A 153 11.96 -56.87 -2.35
CA LEU A 153 11.22 -57.31 -3.54
C LEU A 153 11.22 -58.83 -3.60
N GLN A 154 10.04 -59.46 -3.66
CA GLN A 154 9.88 -60.91 -3.73
C GLN A 154 9.09 -61.32 -4.97
N GLY A 155 9.64 -62.24 -5.76
CA GLY A 155 8.91 -62.83 -6.90
C GLY A 155 7.95 -63.93 -6.44
N LEU A 156 6.72 -63.92 -6.94
CA LEU A 156 5.71 -64.94 -6.61
C LEU A 156 5.56 -66.03 -7.68
N ASP A 157 5.96 -65.74 -8.92
CA ASP A 157 5.72 -66.64 -10.05
C ASP A 157 6.91 -67.55 -10.35
N TYR A 158 6.65 -68.86 -10.34
CA TYR A 158 7.69 -69.87 -10.54
C TYR A 158 8.32 -69.77 -11.94
N ARG A 159 9.66 -69.70 -11.97
CA ARG A 159 10.54 -69.55 -13.14
C ARG A 159 10.37 -68.26 -13.93
N LYS A 160 9.73 -67.23 -13.37
CA LYS A 160 9.69 -65.88 -13.96
C LYS A 160 10.89 -65.05 -13.52
N TYR A 161 11.54 -64.39 -14.48
CA TYR A 161 12.81 -63.72 -14.28
C TYR A 161 12.67 -62.20 -14.46
N HIS A 162 12.79 -61.47 -13.34
CA HIS A 162 12.66 -60.01 -13.32
C HIS A 162 14.01 -59.37 -13.03
N ARG A 163 14.33 -58.31 -13.78
CA ARG A 163 15.57 -57.55 -13.66
C ARG A 163 15.25 -56.07 -13.54
N PHE A 164 15.80 -55.44 -12.51
CA PHE A 164 15.66 -54.01 -12.24
C PHE A 164 17.03 -53.35 -12.27
N SER A 165 17.16 -52.13 -12.78
CA SER A 165 18.43 -51.40 -12.80
C SER A 165 19.02 -51.20 -11.40
N SER A 166 20.35 -51.23 -11.30
CA SER A 166 21.07 -50.97 -10.05
C SER A 166 21.50 -49.48 -9.89
N SER A 167 22.10 -49.08 -8.75
CA SER A 167 22.59 -47.70 -8.54
C SER A 167 23.80 -47.39 -9.44
N LYS A 168 24.41 -48.41 -10.04
CA LYS A 168 25.48 -48.25 -11.04
C LYS A 168 24.98 -47.68 -12.36
N ARG A 169 23.69 -47.79 -12.66
CA ARG A 169 23.06 -47.10 -13.78
C ARG A 169 22.41 -45.83 -13.27
N SER A 170 23.20 -44.78 -13.05
CA SER A 170 22.74 -43.54 -12.41
C SER A 170 21.45 -42.96 -13.03
N ALA A 171 21.30 -43.03 -14.37
CA ALA A 171 20.10 -42.57 -15.07
C ALA A 171 18.84 -43.44 -14.84
N TYR A 172 19.01 -44.69 -14.40
CA TYR A 172 17.95 -45.68 -14.19
C TYR A 172 17.94 -46.24 -12.76
N ALA A 173 18.64 -45.57 -11.85
CA ALA A 173 18.76 -45.99 -10.47
C ALA A 173 17.37 -45.97 -9.80
N PRO A 174 16.95 -47.07 -9.13
CA PRO A 174 15.83 -47.06 -8.22
C PRO A 174 15.80 -45.82 -7.34
N SER A 175 14.63 -45.23 -7.19
CA SER A 175 14.46 -44.04 -6.36
C SER A 175 13.21 -44.16 -5.53
N LEU A 176 13.27 -43.61 -4.33
CA LEU A 176 12.10 -43.46 -3.48
C LEU A 176 11.73 -41.99 -3.50
N THR A 177 10.57 -41.69 -4.07
CA THR A 177 10.03 -40.35 -4.16
C THR A 177 8.96 -40.18 -3.10
N ALA A 178 9.23 -39.37 -2.08
CA ALA A 178 8.23 -38.98 -1.11
C ALA A 178 7.39 -37.83 -1.63
N VAL A 179 6.08 -37.99 -1.62
CA VAL A 179 5.11 -37.00 -2.06
C VAL A 179 4.34 -36.49 -0.85
N THR A 180 4.32 -35.17 -0.68
CA THR A 180 3.61 -34.55 0.44
C THR A 180 2.08 -34.60 0.28
N ARG A 181 1.39 -34.59 1.41
CA ARG A 181 -0.08 -34.43 1.48
C ARG A 181 -0.49 -33.05 0.97
N HIS A 182 -1.80 -32.91 0.75
CA HIS A 182 -2.45 -31.61 0.61
C HIS A 182 -3.24 -31.30 1.89
N PRO A 183 -2.59 -30.88 2.99
CA PRO A 183 -3.32 -30.53 4.20
C PRO A 183 -4.12 -29.23 4.00
N PRO A 184 -5.31 -29.09 4.60
CA PRO A 184 -5.98 -27.80 4.69
C PRO A 184 -5.14 -26.83 5.53
N ILE A 185 -5.28 -25.53 5.26
CA ILE A 185 -4.66 -24.49 6.10
C ILE A 185 -5.21 -24.61 7.52
N SER A 186 -4.30 -24.68 8.49
CA SER A 186 -4.56 -24.89 9.90
C SER A 186 -4.24 -23.65 10.73
N ALA A 187 -4.50 -23.72 12.04
CA ALA A 187 -4.18 -22.64 12.96
C ALA A 187 -2.67 -22.37 13.05
N SER A 188 -2.30 -21.08 13.08
CA SER A 188 -0.93 -20.59 13.16
C SER A 188 -0.54 -20.14 14.57
N LYS A 189 -1.05 -20.83 15.60
CA LYS A 189 -0.82 -20.51 17.02
C LYS A 189 0.29 -21.37 17.61
N ASN A 190 1.04 -20.80 18.55
CA ASN A 190 2.12 -21.47 19.29
C ASN A 190 3.16 -22.13 18.37
N ILE A 191 3.58 -21.41 17.32
CA ILE A 191 4.57 -21.92 16.36
C ILE A 191 5.98 -21.65 16.90
N ARG A 192 6.77 -22.71 17.08
CA ARG A 192 8.19 -22.63 17.43
C ARG A 192 9.09 -22.81 16.22
N TYR A 193 8.74 -23.77 15.36
CA TYR A 193 9.49 -24.08 14.15
C TYR A 193 8.65 -23.75 12.93
N LEU A 194 9.24 -23.05 11.97
CA LEU A 194 8.61 -22.68 10.70
C LEU A 194 9.38 -23.31 9.54
N ASN A 195 8.67 -23.98 8.64
CA ASN A 195 9.28 -24.55 7.43
C ASN A 195 8.81 -23.75 6.21
N PHE A 196 9.75 -23.07 5.56
CA PHE A 196 9.53 -22.36 4.31
C PHE A 196 9.90 -23.28 3.16
N ILE A 197 8.99 -23.49 2.21
CA ILE A 197 9.20 -24.40 1.07
C ILE A 197 8.89 -23.66 -0.23
N CYS A 198 9.91 -23.42 -1.05
CA CYS A 198 9.77 -22.97 -2.43
C CYS A 198 9.54 -24.20 -3.32
N THR A 199 8.31 -24.44 -3.75
CA THR A 199 7.96 -25.62 -4.58
C THR A 199 8.15 -25.35 -6.08
N ARG A 200 8.21 -24.09 -6.48
CA ARG A 200 8.53 -23.66 -7.85
C ARG A 200 9.23 -22.32 -7.83
N GLU A 201 10.27 -22.18 -8.64
CA GLU A 201 10.85 -20.87 -8.97
C GLU A 201 10.31 -20.32 -10.30
N GLU A 202 10.40 -19.00 -10.49
CA GLU A 202 9.74 -18.30 -11.59
C GLU A 202 10.20 -18.75 -12.99
N ASN A 203 11.48 -19.11 -13.14
CA ASN A 203 12.12 -19.24 -14.46
C ASN A 203 12.89 -20.55 -14.68
N GLY A 204 12.88 -21.48 -13.72
CA GLY A 204 13.48 -22.82 -13.87
C GLY A 204 14.99 -22.84 -14.06
N PHE A 205 15.71 -21.84 -13.54
CA PHE A 205 17.17 -21.78 -13.52
C PHE A 205 17.85 -22.84 -12.64
N SER A 206 17.08 -23.67 -11.94
CA SER A 206 17.54 -24.60 -10.91
C SER A 206 18.31 -23.91 -9.79
N VAL A 207 17.77 -22.79 -9.33
CA VAL A 207 18.32 -22.03 -8.20
C VAL A 207 17.19 -21.34 -7.45
N VAL A 208 17.35 -21.17 -6.13
CA VAL A 208 16.45 -20.34 -5.32
C VAL A 208 17.27 -19.30 -4.57
N ARG A 209 16.80 -18.05 -4.59
CA ARG A 209 17.43 -16.88 -3.99
C ARG A 209 16.42 -16.13 -3.11
N LEU A 210 16.82 -15.87 -1.88
CA LEU A 210 16.03 -15.14 -0.87
C LEU A 210 16.95 -14.15 -0.16
N SER A 211 16.55 -12.89 -0.08
CA SER A 211 17.31 -11.88 0.66
C SER A 211 16.86 -11.76 2.09
N GLU A 212 15.55 -11.81 2.36
CA GLU A 212 15.05 -11.58 3.72
C GLU A 212 13.78 -12.39 4.00
N ILE A 213 13.63 -12.83 5.24
CA ILE A 213 12.38 -13.36 5.79
C ILE A 213 12.04 -12.60 7.07
N ASP A 214 10.78 -12.20 7.19
CA ASP A 214 10.20 -11.54 8.34
C ASP A 214 8.88 -12.22 8.74
N ILE A 215 8.62 -12.26 10.04
CA ILE A 215 7.39 -12.81 10.60
C ILE A 215 6.68 -11.71 11.37
N ILE A 216 5.37 -11.59 11.10
CA ILE A 216 4.47 -10.66 11.76
C ILE A 216 3.53 -11.47 12.64
N ASP A 217 3.43 -11.09 13.91
CA ASP A 217 2.51 -11.73 14.86
C ASP A 217 1.06 -11.22 14.72
N ASP A 218 0.16 -11.79 15.52
CA ASP A 218 -1.27 -11.42 15.53
C ASP A 218 -1.57 -10.03 16.12
N THR A 219 -0.56 -9.34 16.65
CA THR A 219 -0.65 -7.94 17.08
C THR A 219 -0.17 -6.96 16.00
N GLY A 220 0.26 -7.46 14.84
CA GLY A 220 0.85 -6.65 13.78
C GLY A 220 2.30 -6.25 14.05
N THR A 221 2.98 -6.92 14.98
CA THR A 221 4.37 -6.61 15.32
C THR A 221 5.32 -7.47 14.51
N ARG A 222 6.35 -6.86 13.90
CA ARG A 222 7.47 -7.57 13.29
C ARG A 222 8.32 -8.19 14.39
N LEU A 223 8.48 -9.51 14.36
CA LEU A 223 9.27 -10.22 15.35
C LEU A 223 10.77 -9.95 15.18
N ASP A 224 11.48 -9.89 16.30
CA ASP A 224 12.94 -9.84 16.32
C ASP A 224 13.53 -11.20 15.92
N LYS A 225 14.38 -11.16 14.89
CA LYS A 225 15.01 -12.33 14.26
C LYS A 225 16.47 -12.55 14.65
N GLN A 226 17.05 -11.73 15.54
CA GLN A 226 18.46 -11.84 15.95
C GLN A 226 18.85 -13.21 16.51
N ALA A 227 17.92 -13.89 17.19
CA ALA A 227 18.17 -15.20 17.79
C ALA A 227 17.76 -16.38 16.88
N TRP A 228 17.15 -16.11 15.73
CA TRP A 228 16.63 -17.18 14.87
C TRP A 228 17.76 -17.93 14.18
N GLU A 229 17.53 -19.22 13.96
CA GLU A 229 18.49 -20.11 13.31
C GLU A 229 17.79 -20.98 12.28
N VAL A 230 18.44 -21.21 11.14
CA VAL A 230 18.03 -22.29 10.24
C VAL A 230 18.68 -23.58 10.75
N VAL A 231 17.84 -24.48 11.27
CA VAL A 231 18.27 -25.72 11.93
C VAL A 231 18.26 -26.93 11.00
N ASP A 232 17.59 -26.82 9.86
CA ASP A 232 17.47 -27.85 8.83
C ASP A 232 17.09 -27.20 7.48
N GLY A 233 17.41 -27.83 6.35
CA GLY A 233 17.12 -27.27 5.02
C GLY A 233 17.90 -27.93 3.89
N THR A 234 17.53 -27.58 2.65
CA THR A 234 18.25 -28.04 1.44
C THR A 234 19.72 -27.60 1.43
N SER A 235 20.02 -26.46 2.04
CA SER A 235 21.39 -25.99 2.32
C SER A 235 21.42 -25.25 3.66
N LEU A 236 22.46 -25.46 4.45
CA LEU A 236 22.74 -24.68 5.65
C LEU A 236 23.82 -23.61 5.42
N ASP A 237 24.28 -23.44 4.18
CA ASP A 237 25.30 -22.46 3.86
C ASP A 237 24.66 -21.07 3.67
N GLY A 238 25.16 -20.08 4.41
CA GLY A 238 24.80 -18.67 4.23
C GLY A 238 23.39 -18.29 4.69
N TRP A 239 22.70 -19.11 5.50
CA TRP A 239 21.35 -18.80 5.97
C TRP A 239 21.25 -17.50 6.78
N GLN A 240 22.35 -17.06 7.40
CA GLN A 240 22.41 -15.86 8.22
C GLN A 240 22.00 -14.60 7.45
N THR A 241 22.20 -14.60 6.12
CA THR A 241 21.80 -13.48 5.26
C THR A 241 20.29 -13.26 5.23
N LEU A 242 19.48 -14.27 5.58
CA LEU A 242 18.01 -14.11 5.65
C LEU A 242 17.58 -13.16 6.78
N PHE A 243 18.46 -12.93 7.76
CA PHE A 243 18.14 -12.24 9.02
C PHE A 243 19.02 -11.02 9.30
N ASP A 244 19.91 -10.64 8.39
CA ASP A 244 20.84 -9.51 8.56
C ASP A 244 20.22 -8.13 8.26
N ASN A 245 19.01 -8.09 7.69
CA ASN A 245 18.32 -6.88 7.22
C ASN A 245 19.05 -6.16 6.07
N ASP A 246 19.88 -6.88 5.30
CA ASP A 246 20.54 -6.36 4.11
C ASP A 246 20.04 -7.05 2.84
N ARG A 247 19.27 -6.32 2.02
CA ARG A 247 18.74 -6.85 0.76
C ARG A 247 19.79 -7.05 -0.33
N GLN A 248 21.04 -6.63 -0.11
CA GLN A 248 22.16 -6.94 -1.02
C GLN A 248 22.72 -8.35 -0.80
N THR A 249 22.57 -8.89 0.40
CA THR A 249 22.94 -10.28 0.70
C THR A 249 21.78 -11.20 0.33
N GLN A 250 22.10 -12.49 0.17
CA GLN A 250 21.12 -13.48 -0.22
C GLN A 250 21.54 -14.89 0.17
N TYR A 251 20.56 -15.65 0.63
CA TYR A 251 20.63 -17.09 0.74
C TYR A 251 20.39 -17.69 -0.65
N LYS A 252 21.34 -18.50 -1.11
CA LYS A 252 21.36 -19.07 -2.46
C LYS A 252 21.49 -20.58 -2.41
N VAL A 253 20.56 -21.28 -3.06
CA VAL A 253 20.60 -22.74 -3.22
C VAL A 253 20.66 -23.07 -4.70
N ASN A 254 21.75 -23.69 -5.16
CA ASN A 254 21.94 -24.09 -6.57
C ASN A 254 21.36 -25.49 -6.83
N GLN A 255 20.04 -25.64 -6.66
CA GLN A 255 19.32 -26.88 -6.91
C GLN A 255 17.94 -26.58 -7.52
N ALA A 256 17.44 -27.50 -8.36
CA ALA A 256 16.06 -27.48 -8.79
C ALA A 256 15.09 -27.54 -7.59
N THR A 257 13.97 -26.83 -7.70
CA THR A 257 12.90 -26.89 -6.69
C THR A 257 12.36 -28.31 -6.53
N PRO A 258 11.92 -28.72 -5.33
CA PRO A 258 11.69 -27.86 -4.16
C PRO A 258 12.97 -27.50 -3.37
N VAL A 259 13.01 -26.28 -2.85
CA VAL A 259 14.01 -25.83 -1.86
C VAL A 259 13.28 -25.50 -0.57
N TYR A 260 13.76 -26.02 0.57
CA TYR A 260 13.17 -25.77 1.87
C TYR A 260 14.19 -25.37 2.93
N LEU A 261 13.70 -24.72 3.99
CA LEU A 261 14.45 -24.42 5.20
C LEU A 261 13.52 -24.43 6.42
N THR A 262 14.05 -24.87 7.55
CA THR A 262 13.39 -24.90 8.85
C THR A 262 14.02 -23.87 9.77
N ILE A 263 13.24 -22.88 10.18
CA ILE A 263 13.64 -21.81 11.09
C ILE A 263 13.18 -22.16 12.52
N ASP A 264 14.09 -22.12 13.48
CA ASP A 264 13.80 -22.13 14.91
C ASP A 264 13.61 -20.70 15.42
N LEU A 265 12.39 -20.34 15.81
CA LEU A 265 12.02 -18.98 16.24
C LEU A 265 12.46 -18.64 17.66
N LYS A 266 13.08 -19.58 18.38
CA LYS A 266 13.52 -19.42 19.79
C LYS A 266 12.42 -19.21 20.84
N LYS A 267 11.17 -19.04 20.41
CA LYS A 267 9.96 -18.98 21.24
C LYS A 267 8.74 -19.39 20.43
N GLU A 268 7.71 -19.88 21.10
CA GLU A 268 6.41 -20.11 20.48
C GLU A 268 5.69 -18.77 20.25
N VAL A 269 5.18 -18.58 19.04
CA VAL A 269 4.49 -17.35 18.63
C VAL A 269 3.21 -17.66 17.84
N SER A 270 2.21 -16.79 17.98
CA SER A 270 1.13 -16.71 16.99
C SER A 270 1.67 -15.98 15.76
N ILE A 271 1.57 -16.60 14.59
CA ILE A 271 2.00 -16.01 13.34
C ILE A 271 0.76 -15.55 12.60
N ALA A 272 0.73 -14.29 12.15
CA ALA A 272 -0.34 -13.79 11.30
C ALA A 272 0.11 -13.72 9.84
N ALA A 273 1.35 -13.29 9.59
CA ALA A 273 1.91 -13.25 8.25
C ALA A 273 3.41 -13.56 8.22
N LEU A 274 3.87 -14.08 7.09
CA LEU A 274 5.28 -14.12 6.71
C LEU A 274 5.49 -13.19 5.52
N VAL A 275 6.51 -12.34 5.58
CA VAL A 275 6.96 -11.51 4.46
C VAL A 275 8.31 -12.02 4.02
N PHE A 276 8.47 -12.30 2.72
CA PHE A 276 9.76 -12.63 2.15
C PHE A 276 10.15 -11.61 1.08
N SER A 277 11.42 -11.23 1.09
CA SER A 277 12.01 -10.34 0.10
C SER A 277 12.89 -11.16 -0.84
N PRO A 278 12.57 -11.19 -2.14
CA PRO A 278 13.49 -11.70 -3.15
C PRO A 278 14.71 -10.78 -3.28
N GLN A 279 15.69 -11.23 -4.08
CA GLN A 279 16.85 -10.43 -4.46
C GLN A 279 16.45 -9.05 -5.00
N LEU A 280 17.28 -8.04 -4.72
CA LEU A 280 17.00 -6.64 -5.08
C LEU A 280 16.87 -6.43 -6.60
N ALA A 281 17.64 -7.18 -7.39
CA ALA A 281 17.64 -7.09 -8.85
C ALA A 281 17.90 -8.45 -9.50
N GLY A 282 17.51 -8.60 -10.77
CA GLY A 282 17.65 -9.85 -11.52
C GLY A 282 16.48 -10.80 -11.37
N PHE A 283 16.31 -11.72 -12.33
CA PHE A 283 15.17 -12.64 -12.45
C PHE A 283 15.45 -14.08 -12.02
N GLU A 284 16.70 -14.39 -11.72
CA GLU A 284 17.16 -15.75 -11.44
C GLU A 284 16.70 -16.23 -10.06
N GLY A 285 16.12 -17.42 -9.96
CA GLY A 285 15.83 -18.10 -8.69
C GLY A 285 14.81 -17.47 -7.76
N ARG A 286 13.90 -16.64 -8.28
CA ARG A 286 12.83 -16.06 -7.48
C ARG A 286 11.78 -17.10 -7.12
N PRO A 287 11.38 -17.21 -5.83
CA PRO A 287 10.27 -18.08 -5.44
C PRO A 287 8.97 -17.67 -6.13
N ALA A 288 8.31 -18.65 -6.75
CA ALA A 288 7.05 -18.45 -7.46
C ALA A 288 5.87 -19.18 -6.81
N ASP A 289 6.08 -20.36 -6.24
CA ASP A 289 5.12 -21.05 -5.38
C ASP A 289 5.80 -21.35 -4.03
N VAL A 290 5.16 -20.93 -2.94
CA VAL A 290 5.68 -21.04 -1.58
C VAL A 290 4.63 -21.66 -0.66
N LEU A 291 5.06 -22.61 0.17
CA LEU A 291 4.28 -23.22 1.25
C LEU A 291 4.95 -22.93 2.59
N ILE A 292 4.16 -22.57 3.61
CA ILE A 292 4.64 -22.34 4.96
C ILE A 292 3.98 -23.32 5.92
N TYR A 293 4.80 -24.11 6.61
CA TYR A 293 4.35 -25.00 7.67
C TYR A 293 4.83 -24.50 9.02
N GLY A 294 4.04 -24.76 10.07
CA GLY A 294 4.41 -24.46 11.45
C GLY A 294 4.22 -25.67 12.35
N LYS A 295 5.02 -25.76 13.42
CA LYS A 295 4.81 -26.68 14.54
C LYS A 295 5.25 -26.07 15.89
N PRO A 296 4.64 -26.48 17.01
CA PRO A 296 5.07 -26.11 18.37
C PRO A 296 6.40 -26.79 18.78
N GLU A 297 6.88 -26.49 19.99
CA GLU A 297 8.07 -27.11 20.58
C GLU A 297 7.80 -28.56 21.01
N GLN A 298 6.59 -28.82 21.52
CA GLN A 298 6.17 -30.17 21.89
C GLN A 298 6.05 -31.08 20.65
N PRO A 299 6.18 -32.41 20.81
CA PRO A 299 6.01 -33.35 19.69
C PRO A 299 4.64 -33.16 19.04
N ALA A 300 4.65 -32.60 17.83
CA ALA A 300 3.47 -32.33 17.03
C ALA A 300 3.84 -32.40 15.55
N ASP A 301 2.86 -32.74 14.73
CA ASP A 301 3.01 -32.76 13.29
C ASP A 301 3.09 -31.34 12.72
N TRP A 302 3.85 -31.19 11.64
CA TRP A 302 3.85 -29.98 10.84
C TRP A 302 2.47 -29.73 10.24
N ALA A 303 1.94 -28.52 10.45
CA ALA A 303 0.68 -28.08 9.87
C ALA A 303 0.92 -27.00 8.81
N LEU A 304 0.24 -27.09 7.66
CA LEU A 304 0.28 -26.00 6.67
C LEU A 304 -0.46 -24.81 7.25
N ILE A 305 0.22 -23.68 7.39
CA ILE A 305 -0.36 -22.45 7.97
C ILE A 305 -0.58 -21.36 6.93
N GLY A 306 0.08 -21.42 5.78
CA GLY A 306 -0.09 -20.47 4.69
C GLY A 306 0.51 -20.95 3.37
N SER A 307 0.06 -20.39 2.26
CA SER A 307 0.62 -20.68 0.93
C SER A 307 0.50 -19.46 0.02
N ARG A 308 1.38 -19.37 -0.99
CA ARG A 308 1.37 -18.26 -1.93
C ARG A 308 1.91 -18.64 -3.30
N ALA A 309 1.22 -18.21 -4.36
CA ALA A 309 1.76 -18.07 -5.70
C ALA A 309 2.07 -16.59 -6.00
N VAL A 310 3.30 -16.31 -6.40
CA VAL A 310 3.75 -15.00 -6.83
C VAL A 310 3.48 -14.84 -8.33
N PRO A 311 2.84 -13.73 -8.76
CA PRO A 311 2.67 -13.44 -10.18
C PRO A 311 4.01 -13.22 -10.89
N HIS A 312 4.10 -13.70 -12.14
CA HIS A 312 5.28 -13.46 -12.97
C HIS A 312 5.55 -11.96 -13.14
N GLY A 313 6.81 -11.55 -13.11
CA GLY A 313 7.27 -10.17 -13.25
C GLY A 313 7.23 -9.33 -11.98
N ASN A 314 6.55 -9.77 -10.92
CA ASN A 314 6.41 -9.01 -9.66
C ASN A 314 7.48 -9.39 -8.60
N GLY A 315 8.35 -10.36 -8.91
CA GLY A 315 9.20 -11.05 -7.94
C GLY A 315 10.47 -10.33 -7.45
N ASN A 316 10.58 -9.01 -7.56
CA ASN A 316 11.67 -8.22 -6.94
C ASN A 316 11.22 -7.42 -5.71
N ALA A 317 9.90 -7.28 -5.53
CA ALA A 317 9.33 -6.61 -4.38
C ALA A 317 9.03 -7.64 -3.27
N PRO A 318 8.91 -7.22 -2.00
CA PRO A 318 8.49 -8.13 -0.94
C PRO A 318 7.08 -8.70 -1.20
N HIS A 319 6.88 -9.93 -0.77
CA HIS A 319 5.61 -10.64 -0.87
C HIS A 319 5.17 -11.15 0.49
N VAL A 320 3.87 -11.11 0.72
CA VAL A 320 3.24 -11.57 1.96
C VAL A 320 2.56 -12.93 1.77
N ILE A 321 2.63 -13.74 2.81
CA ILE A 321 1.86 -14.96 3.00
C ILE A 321 1.09 -14.80 4.31
N PHE A 322 -0.18 -14.44 4.22
CA PHE A 322 -1.09 -14.45 5.37
C PHE A 322 -1.39 -15.89 5.78
N THR A 323 -1.62 -16.10 7.07
CA THR A 323 -1.76 -17.45 7.65
C THR A 323 -3.15 -17.69 8.26
N TRP A 324 -3.49 -18.95 8.52
CA TRP A 324 -4.74 -19.37 9.15
C TRP A 324 -5.99 -18.73 8.50
N ALA A 325 -6.88 -18.10 9.28
CA ALA A 325 -8.13 -17.52 8.82
C ALA A 325 -7.88 -16.37 7.83
N SER A 326 -6.83 -15.59 8.06
CA SER A 326 -6.43 -14.51 7.18
C SER A 326 -6.05 -14.98 5.78
N ALA A 327 -5.49 -16.19 5.65
CA ALA A 327 -5.17 -16.79 4.34
C ALA A 327 -6.40 -16.96 3.44
N LEU A 328 -7.60 -16.98 4.02
CA LEU A 328 -8.88 -17.13 3.33
C LEU A 328 -9.68 -15.82 3.26
N ALA A 329 -9.19 -14.74 3.89
CA ALA A 329 -9.82 -13.43 3.88
C ALA A 329 -9.56 -12.67 2.57
N SER A 330 -10.29 -11.57 2.34
CA SER A 330 -9.95 -10.63 1.27
C SER A 330 -8.59 -10.02 1.54
N GLN A 331 -7.74 -9.98 0.51
CA GLN A 331 -6.37 -9.51 0.65
C GLN A 331 -6.00 -8.58 -0.50
N THR A 332 -4.96 -7.79 -0.30
CA THR A 332 -4.37 -6.96 -1.35
C THR A 332 -2.86 -6.98 -1.31
N GLU A 333 -2.26 -6.82 -2.49
CA GLU A 333 -0.85 -6.50 -2.68
C GLU A 333 -0.79 -5.43 -3.76
N ARG A 334 -0.63 -4.16 -3.35
CA ARG A 334 -0.79 -3.00 -4.24
C ARG A 334 0.34 -2.00 -4.05
N SER A 335 0.90 -1.56 -5.15
CA SER A 335 1.93 -0.53 -5.16
C SER A 335 1.36 0.84 -5.54
N TYR A 336 1.87 1.88 -4.90
CA TYR A 336 1.60 3.29 -5.14
C TYR A 336 2.93 4.01 -5.35
N SER A 337 2.95 5.01 -6.22
CA SER A 337 4.01 6.03 -6.21
C SER A 337 3.39 7.31 -5.68
N LEU A 338 3.78 7.70 -4.47
CA LEU A 338 3.18 8.84 -3.76
C LEU A 338 4.19 9.96 -3.61
N PRO A 339 3.79 11.23 -3.82
CA PRO A 339 4.68 12.37 -3.63
C PRO A 339 5.04 12.54 -2.15
N ILE A 340 6.30 12.88 -1.89
CA ILE A 340 6.72 13.40 -0.60
C ILE A 340 6.51 14.91 -0.66
N LYS A 341 5.53 15.41 0.09
CA LYS A 341 5.10 16.82 0.04
C LYS A 341 5.79 17.63 1.12
N THR A 342 5.96 18.93 0.95
CA THR A 342 6.31 19.78 2.10
C THR A 342 5.26 19.62 3.20
N SER A 343 5.71 19.50 4.46
CA SER A 343 4.82 19.29 5.59
C SER A 343 3.83 20.44 5.77
N VAL A 344 2.58 20.10 6.11
CA VAL A 344 1.49 21.08 6.24
C VAL A 344 1.80 22.22 7.22
N GLY A 345 2.61 21.97 8.26
CA GLY A 345 3.02 23.00 9.22
C GLY A 345 3.99 24.03 8.62
N ILE A 346 4.90 23.58 7.75
CA ILE A 346 5.82 24.47 7.04
C ILE A 346 5.07 25.29 6.00
N GLU A 347 4.18 24.66 5.24
CA GLU A 347 3.34 25.35 4.26
C GLU A 347 2.44 26.39 4.92
N GLN A 348 1.79 26.02 6.04
CA GLN A 348 1.00 26.95 6.82
C GLN A 348 1.81 28.16 7.32
N ALA A 349 3.03 27.93 7.81
CA ALA A 349 3.91 28.98 8.31
C ALA A 349 4.45 29.88 7.18
N ARG A 350 4.82 29.30 6.03
CA ARG A 350 5.26 30.01 4.82
C ARG A 350 4.13 30.90 4.29
N LEU A 351 2.93 30.33 4.20
CA LEU A 351 1.76 31.04 3.70
C LEU A 351 1.04 31.89 4.77
N LYS A 352 1.50 31.93 6.03
CA LYS A 352 0.91 32.79 7.07
C LYS A 352 -0.62 32.64 7.18
N HIS A 353 -1.13 31.44 6.94
CA HIS A 353 -2.55 31.12 6.93
C HIS A 353 -2.97 30.41 8.23
N ARG A 354 -4.22 30.55 8.63
CA ARG A 354 -4.70 30.04 9.94
C ARG A 354 -4.99 28.55 9.99
N ILE A 355 -5.36 27.94 8.87
CA ILE A 355 -5.81 26.54 8.82
C ILE A 355 -4.95 25.78 7.80
N ALA A 356 -4.30 24.73 8.25
CA ALA A 356 -3.53 23.82 7.41
C ALA A 356 -4.43 22.98 6.50
N ARG A 357 -3.94 22.67 5.28
CA ARG A 357 -4.56 21.77 4.30
C ARG A 357 -4.33 20.29 4.66
N SER A 358 -4.86 19.37 3.85
CA SER A 358 -4.80 17.94 4.16
C SER A 358 -3.44 17.34 3.83
N PRO A 359 -2.79 16.63 4.76
CA PRO A 359 -1.50 15.96 4.49
C PRO A 359 -1.65 14.62 3.75
N LEU A 360 -2.88 14.22 3.40
CA LEU A 360 -3.20 12.85 3.03
C LEU A 360 -2.97 12.57 1.54
N ASN A 361 -2.70 11.30 1.26
CA ASN A 361 -2.73 10.69 -0.06
C ASN A 361 -3.76 9.55 -0.05
N VAL A 362 -4.64 9.55 -1.06
CA VAL A 362 -5.74 8.58 -1.22
C VAL A 362 -5.19 7.23 -1.69
N THR A 363 -5.67 6.13 -1.11
CA THR A 363 -5.25 4.77 -1.48
C THR A 363 -6.36 3.96 -2.19
N GLY A 364 -7.63 4.28 -1.93
CA GLY A 364 -8.76 3.45 -2.35
C GLY A 364 -8.93 2.16 -1.56
N LEU A 365 -8.24 1.99 -0.43
CA LEU A 365 -8.33 0.82 0.44
C LEU A 365 -9.29 1.09 1.61
N HIS A 366 -10.18 0.14 1.86
CA HIS A 366 -11.17 0.15 2.93
C HIS A 366 -11.09 -1.16 3.71
N PHE A 367 -11.01 -1.10 5.03
CA PHE A 367 -10.93 -2.29 5.87
C PHE A 367 -12.33 -2.64 6.37
N ASN A 368 -12.84 -3.82 5.99
CA ASN A 368 -14.16 -4.28 6.45
C ASN A 368 -14.11 -4.77 7.90
N GLU A 369 -12.98 -5.37 8.27
CA GLU A 369 -12.68 -5.86 9.61
C GLU A 369 -11.27 -5.41 9.98
N PRO A 370 -10.94 -5.38 11.29
CA PRO A 370 -9.57 -5.18 11.72
C PRO A 370 -8.64 -6.27 11.14
N GLY A 371 -7.38 -5.92 10.85
CA GLY A 371 -6.47 -6.87 10.21
C GLY A 371 -5.03 -6.38 10.12
N ILE A 372 -4.14 -7.29 9.74
CA ILE A 372 -2.71 -7.02 9.59
C ILE A 372 -2.44 -6.20 8.32
N VAL A 373 -1.59 -5.19 8.47
CA VAL A 373 -1.08 -4.38 7.36
C VAL A 373 0.44 -4.41 7.37
N CYS A 374 1.02 -4.92 6.29
CA CYS A 374 2.44 -4.86 6.00
C CYS A 374 2.69 -3.83 4.90
N ILE A 375 3.67 -2.95 5.10
CA ILE A 375 3.98 -1.87 4.18
C ILE A 375 5.46 -1.84 3.90
N TRP A 376 5.81 -1.92 2.62
CA TRP A 376 7.18 -1.72 2.17
C TRP A 376 7.32 -0.36 1.51
N ILE A 377 8.28 0.45 1.98
CA ILE A 377 8.51 1.81 1.48
C ILE A 377 9.93 1.94 0.92
N GLU A 378 10.05 2.38 -0.33
CA GLU A 378 11.32 2.70 -0.98
C GLU A 378 11.29 4.12 -1.55
N SER A 379 12.43 4.81 -1.50
CA SER A 379 12.67 6.05 -2.26
C SER A 379 14.07 6.00 -2.85
N THR A 380 14.26 6.64 -4.00
CA THR A 380 15.58 6.77 -4.63
C THR A 380 16.50 7.76 -3.89
N ASP A 381 15.92 8.62 -3.06
CA ASP A 381 16.63 9.63 -2.26
C ASP A 381 15.96 9.76 -0.87
N PRO A 382 16.09 8.76 0.01
CA PRO A 382 15.47 8.77 1.33
C PRO A 382 16.19 9.76 2.25
N LYS A 383 15.45 10.66 2.91
CA LYS A 383 16.01 11.60 3.89
C LYS A 383 15.61 11.19 5.30
N SER A 384 16.54 11.26 6.24
CA SER A 384 16.27 10.97 7.66
C SER A 384 15.25 11.93 8.30
N SER A 385 15.07 13.11 7.71
CA SER A 385 14.08 14.11 8.11
C SER A 385 12.66 13.83 7.61
N ASP A 386 12.46 12.82 6.77
CA ASP A 386 11.14 12.54 6.20
C ASP A 386 10.16 12.05 7.28
N TYR A 387 8.92 12.52 7.18
CA TYR A 387 7.79 12.13 8.00
C TYR A 387 6.89 11.19 7.19
N LEU A 388 6.91 9.91 7.53
CA LEU A 388 6.10 8.88 6.88
C LEU A 388 5.10 8.32 7.89
N GLU A 389 3.83 8.26 7.52
CA GLU A 389 2.75 7.81 8.40
C GLU A 389 1.61 7.16 7.62
N ALA A 390 1.04 6.09 8.17
CA ALA A 390 -0.25 5.53 7.79
C ALA A 390 -1.34 5.99 8.76
N ARG A 391 -2.55 6.24 8.25
CA ARG A 391 -3.72 6.62 9.07
C ARG A 391 -4.91 5.73 8.82
N GLU A 392 -5.62 5.42 9.91
CA GLU A 392 -6.90 4.71 9.90
C GLU A 392 -8.06 5.72 9.75
N GLY A 393 -8.16 6.32 8.58
CA GLY A 393 -9.17 7.31 8.24
C GLY A 393 -8.63 8.72 8.11
N HIS A 394 -9.53 9.63 7.72
CA HIS A 394 -9.19 10.98 7.33
C HIS A 394 -9.19 12.00 8.49
N TRP A 395 -9.63 11.60 9.69
CA TRP A 395 -9.76 12.52 10.82
C TRP A 395 -8.41 12.72 11.52
N ASP A 396 -8.16 13.91 12.05
CA ASP A 396 -6.92 14.22 12.77
C ASP A 396 -6.70 13.38 14.03
N GLY A 397 -7.77 12.85 14.64
CA GLY A 397 -7.71 11.90 15.74
C GLY A 397 -7.86 10.44 15.33
N SER A 398 -7.90 10.12 14.03
CA SER A 398 -7.74 8.74 13.56
C SER A 398 -6.43 8.16 14.07
N LEU A 399 -6.38 6.84 14.30
CA LEU A 399 -5.16 6.17 14.71
C LEU A 399 -4.07 6.35 13.65
N LYS A 400 -2.84 6.57 14.12
CA LYS A 400 -1.67 6.89 13.29
C LYS A 400 -0.56 5.89 13.56
N HIS A 401 0.08 5.45 12.49
CA HIS A 401 1.17 4.50 12.52
C HIS A 401 2.40 5.17 11.92
N ARG A 402 3.43 5.41 12.73
CA ARG A 402 4.70 5.96 12.25
C ARG A 402 5.38 4.91 11.36
N LEU A 403 5.82 5.33 10.17
CA LEU A 403 6.49 4.45 9.21
C LEU A 403 7.94 4.87 8.99
N HIS A 404 8.71 3.93 8.46
CA HIS A 404 10.10 4.07 8.07
C HIS A 404 10.32 3.49 6.66
N TYR A 405 11.44 3.81 6.02
CA TYR A 405 11.85 3.11 4.81
C TYR A 405 12.11 1.62 5.10
N GLY A 406 11.79 0.75 4.15
CA GLY A 406 11.78 -0.70 4.33
C GLY A 406 10.43 -1.24 4.83
N LEU A 407 10.46 -2.38 5.52
CA LEU A 407 9.27 -3.09 5.99
C LEU A 407 8.72 -2.48 7.27
N ASN A 408 7.43 -2.20 7.27
CA ASN A 408 6.64 -1.80 8.43
C ASN A 408 5.48 -2.79 8.56
N ALA A 409 5.03 -3.02 9.79
CA ALA A 409 3.83 -3.79 10.07
C ALA A 409 3.06 -3.16 11.23
N PHE A 410 1.75 -3.23 11.17
CA PHE A 410 0.87 -2.82 12.26
C PHE A 410 -0.49 -3.51 12.14
N TYR A 411 -1.24 -3.52 13.24
CA TYR A 411 -2.62 -3.95 13.27
C TYR A 411 -3.55 -2.77 12.97
N PHE A 412 -4.34 -2.89 11.90
CA PHE A 412 -5.35 -1.91 11.54
C PHE A 412 -6.61 -2.17 12.38
N SER A 413 -6.94 -1.27 13.29
CA SER A 413 -7.99 -1.48 14.29
C SER A 413 -9.39 -1.02 13.87
N SER A 414 -9.49 -0.11 12.91
CA SER A 414 -10.73 0.60 12.57
C SER A 414 -11.59 -0.14 11.55
N ALA A 415 -12.46 -1.04 11.98
CA ALA A 415 -13.46 -1.65 11.10
C ALA A 415 -14.29 -0.56 10.37
N GLY A 416 -14.38 -0.63 9.05
CA GLY A 416 -15.01 0.37 8.18
C GLY A 416 -14.14 1.59 7.86
N GLY A 417 -12.86 1.59 8.24
CA GLY A 417 -11.92 2.70 8.00
C GLY A 417 -11.23 2.65 6.64
N GLN A 418 -10.87 3.82 6.09
CA GLN A 418 -9.99 3.92 4.91
C GLN A 418 -8.53 4.04 5.34
N LEU A 419 -7.60 3.46 4.58
CA LEU A 419 -6.17 3.68 4.79
C LEU A 419 -5.70 4.90 4.00
N TYR A 420 -5.04 5.85 4.66
CA TYR A 420 -4.38 6.99 4.01
C TYR A 420 -2.89 7.03 4.35
N PHE A 421 -2.10 7.66 3.48
CA PHE A 421 -0.69 7.93 3.75
C PHE A 421 -0.40 9.41 3.86
N GLN A 422 0.45 9.78 4.80
CA GLN A 422 1.11 11.08 4.86
C GLN A 422 2.61 10.87 4.64
N LEU A 423 3.11 11.36 3.51
CA LEU A 423 4.55 11.41 3.21
C LEU A 423 4.95 12.87 3.12
N ALA A 424 5.74 13.34 4.08
CA ALA A 424 6.09 14.74 4.18
C ALA A 424 7.59 14.96 4.39
N SER A 425 8.11 16.04 3.81
CA SER A 425 9.45 16.56 4.03
C SER A 425 9.38 17.83 4.87
N ASN A 426 10.40 18.04 5.70
CA ASN A 426 10.59 19.31 6.40
C ASN A 426 11.41 20.33 5.59
N ASP A 427 11.77 20.00 4.36
CA ASP A 427 12.40 20.89 3.40
C ASP A 427 11.33 21.45 2.45
N SER A 428 11.06 22.75 2.50
CA SER A 428 10.03 23.40 1.69
C SER A 428 10.32 23.42 0.19
N THR A 429 11.55 23.09 -0.22
CA THR A 429 11.94 23.00 -1.63
C THR A 429 11.73 21.60 -2.20
N ASP A 430 11.41 20.63 -1.35
CA ASP A 430 11.38 19.22 -1.65
C ASP A 430 9.99 18.74 -2.06
N ASN A 431 9.54 19.24 -3.20
CA ASN A 431 8.19 19.01 -3.73
C ASN A 431 8.17 18.15 -5.00
N LYS A 432 9.30 17.51 -5.32
CA LYS A 432 9.46 16.69 -6.55
C LYS A 432 9.77 15.22 -6.25
N ARG A 433 10.15 14.87 -5.02
CA ARG A 433 10.43 13.49 -4.64
C ARG A 433 9.15 12.68 -4.51
N SER A 434 9.31 11.38 -4.68
CA SER A 434 8.27 10.38 -4.44
C SER A 434 8.86 9.18 -3.70
N ALA A 435 7.96 8.41 -3.08
CA ALA A 435 8.27 7.10 -2.56
C ALA A 435 7.33 6.06 -3.20
N THR A 436 7.90 4.90 -3.49
CA THR A 436 7.12 3.71 -3.84
C THR A 436 6.68 3.03 -2.56
N ILE A 437 5.36 2.85 -2.42
CA ILE A 437 4.76 2.17 -1.28
C ILE A 437 4.05 0.93 -1.78
N ARG A 438 4.41 -0.23 -1.24
CA ARG A 438 3.71 -1.48 -1.48
C ARG A 438 2.96 -1.89 -0.22
N VAL A 439 1.64 -1.89 -0.33
CA VAL A 439 0.72 -2.30 0.73
C VAL A 439 0.34 -3.75 0.54
N MET A 440 0.47 -4.51 1.61
CA MET A 440 0.11 -5.92 1.73
C MET A 440 -0.81 -6.06 2.93
N ALA A 441 -2.11 -6.28 2.71
CA ALA A 441 -3.10 -6.23 3.78
C ALA A 441 -4.16 -7.33 3.63
N GLU A 442 -4.73 -7.73 4.76
CA GLU A 442 -5.88 -8.64 4.90
C GLU A 442 -7.15 -7.88 5.33
N HIS A 443 -8.31 -8.52 5.21
CA HIS A 443 -9.65 -7.97 5.51
C HIS A 443 -9.95 -6.64 4.78
N VAL A 444 -9.33 -6.46 3.62
CA VAL A 444 -9.37 -5.22 2.84
C VAL A 444 -10.27 -5.38 1.62
N ASP A 445 -11.09 -4.36 1.39
CA ASP A 445 -11.86 -4.11 0.19
C ASP A 445 -11.36 -2.84 -0.51
N PHE A 446 -11.86 -2.61 -1.73
CA PHE A 446 -11.63 -1.35 -2.44
C PHE A 446 -12.90 -0.50 -2.40
N HIS A 447 -12.73 0.82 -2.35
CA HIS A 447 -13.79 1.77 -2.63
C HIS A 447 -13.52 2.52 -3.94
N PRO A 448 -14.57 3.03 -4.63
CA PRO A 448 -14.39 3.80 -5.86
C PRO A 448 -13.57 5.07 -5.65
N VAL A 449 -12.49 5.22 -6.42
CA VAL A 449 -11.64 6.42 -6.44
C VAL A 449 -11.46 6.92 -7.86
N PHE A 450 -11.88 8.16 -8.12
CA PHE A 450 -11.61 8.87 -9.37
C PHE A 450 -10.35 9.72 -9.24
N GLU A 451 -9.31 9.42 -10.01
CA GLU A 451 -8.12 10.25 -10.14
C GLU A 451 -8.21 11.07 -11.43
N SER A 452 -8.17 12.40 -11.29
CA SER A 452 -8.23 13.32 -12.43
C SER A 452 -7.12 13.03 -13.45
N ASN A 453 -7.47 13.04 -14.73
CA ASN A 453 -6.61 12.72 -15.88
C ASN A 453 -6.07 11.28 -15.93
N VAL A 454 -6.52 10.38 -15.03
CA VAL A 454 -6.08 8.98 -14.99
C VAL A 454 -7.27 8.03 -15.11
N THR A 455 -8.35 8.27 -14.36
CA THR A 455 -9.55 7.45 -14.39
C THR A 455 -10.48 7.91 -15.52
N SER A 456 -10.77 7.05 -16.49
CA SER A 456 -11.81 7.35 -17.49
C SER A 456 -13.22 7.26 -16.88
N GLN A 457 -14.20 7.97 -17.45
CA GLN A 457 -15.60 7.87 -17.01
C GLN A 457 -16.14 6.43 -17.07
N SER A 458 -15.74 5.64 -18.08
CA SER A 458 -16.14 4.22 -18.17
C SER A 458 -15.51 3.35 -17.08
N ALA A 459 -14.23 3.59 -16.76
CA ALA A 459 -13.56 2.91 -15.65
C ALA A 459 -14.18 3.30 -14.30
N TRP A 460 -14.55 4.58 -14.13
CA TRP A 460 -15.25 5.08 -12.96
C TRP A 460 -16.58 4.36 -12.73
N LEU A 461 -17.45 4.33 -13.74
CA LEU A 461 -18.74 3.64 -13.64
C LEU A 461 -18.56 2.15 -13.33
N LYS A 462 -17.55 1.50 -13.93
CA LYS A 462 -17.22 0.11 -13.63
C LYS A 462 -16.72 -0.07 -12.19
N MET A 463 -15.96 0.88 -11.63
CA MET A 463 -15.57 0.84 -10.22
C MET A 463 -16.77 0.98 -9.29
N LEU A 464 -17.73 1.86 -9.59
CA LEU A 464 -18.97 1.98 -8.80
C LEU A 464 -19.77 0.67 -8.77
N GLU A 465 -19.83 -0.05 -9.91
CA GLU A 465 -20.48 -1.36 -10.00
C GLU A 465 -19.69 -2.46 -9.30
N THR A 466 -18.36 -2.39 -9.36
CA THR A 466 -17.47 -3.43 -8.81
C THR A 466 -17.22 -3.25 -7.31
N TYR A 467 -17.19 -2.04 -6.79
CA TYR A 467 -16.82 -1.73 -5.40
C TYR A 467 -18.05 -1.26 -4.63
N ASP A 468 -19.07 -2.10 -4.59
CA ASP A 468 -20.44 -1.81 -4.12
C ASP A 468 -20.64 -2.02 -2.61
N THR A 469 -19.63 -2.51 -1.90
CA THR A 469 -19.69 -2.87 -0.48
C THR A 469 -19.38 -1.71 0.47
N THR A 470 -18.82 -0.61 -0.05
CA THR A 470 -18.32 0.51 0.77
C THR A 470 -19.27 1.72 0.72
N ASN A 471 -19.41 2.44 1.84
CA ASN A 471 -20.25 3.65 1.90
C ASN A 471 -19.49 4.93 1.50
N VAL A 472 -18.35 4.82 0.83
CA VAL A 472 -17.49 5.97 0.49
C VAL A 472 -17.10 5.91 -0.98
N VAL A 473 -17.10 7.07 -1.62
CA VAL A 473 -16.48 7.28 -2.92
C VAL A 473 -15.60 8.53 -2.83
N GLU A 474 -14.49 8.55 -3.56
CA GLU A 474 -13.57 9.68 -3.56
C GLU A 474 -13.24 10.14 -4.97
N MET A 475 -13.11 11.44 -5.13
CA MET A 475 -12.48 12.07 -6.30
C MET A 475 -11.26 12.83 -5.80
N PHE A 476 -10.13 12.75 -6.50
CA PHE A 476 -9.00 13.61 -6.19
C PHE A 476 -8.28 14.16 -7.42
N THR A 477 -7.73 15.36 -7.24
CA THR A 477 -6.79 16.04 -8.13
C THR A 477 -5.50 16.28 -7.35
N ARG A 478 -4.56 17.06 -7.92
CA ARG A 478 -3.42 17.56 -7.14
C ARG A 478 -3.81 18.54 -6.05
N ARG A 479 -4.94 19.23 -6.20
CA ARG A 479 -5.38 20.33 -5.33
C ARG A 479 -6.56 19.98 -4.44
N VAL A 480 -7.39 19.01 -4.79
CA VAL A 480 -8.58 18.64 -4.01
C VAL A 480 -8.70 17.15 -3.78
N ILE A 481 -9.21 16.77 -2.62
CA ILE A 481 -9.79 15.46 -2.31
C ILE A 481 -11.26 15.72 -1.94
N LEU A 482 -12.18 15.13 -2.67
CA LEU A 482 -13.61 15.17 -2.40
C LEU A 482 -14.07 13.78 -1.99
N THR A 483 -14.29 13.59 -0.70
CA THR A 483 -14.91 12.38 -0.16
C THR A 483 -16.43 12.57 -0.14
N VAL A 484 -17.17 11.57 -0.59
CA VAL A 484 -18.64 11.56 -0.64
C VAL A 484 -19.17 10.24 -0.11
N ARG A 485 -20.33 10.24 0.55
CA ARG A 485 -20.97 8.97 0.92
C ARG A 485 -21.53 8.31 -0.33
N ALA A 486 -21.25 7.03 -0.55
CA ALA A 486 -21.68 6.31 -1.74
C ALA A 486 -23.19 6.42 -1.96
N LYS A 487 -23.99 6.27 -0.89
CA LYS A 487 -25.46 6.39 -0.95
C LYS A 487 -25.98 7.73 -1.47
N ASP A 488 -25.24 8.83 -1.27
CA ASP A 488 -25.64 10.16 -1.74
C ASP A 488 -25.12 10.44 -3.16
N PHE A 489 -24.05 9.76 -3.58
CA PHE A 489 -23.48 9.89 -4.91
C PHE A 489 -24.20 9.02 -5.96
N LEU A 490 -24.50 7.77 -5.63
CA LEU A 490 -25.04 6.77 -6.56
C LEU A 490 -26.28 7.23 -7.36
N PRO A 491 -27.25 7.97 -6.79
CA PRO A 491 -28.40 8.48 -7.56
C PRO A 491 -28.01 9.47 -8.68
N LEU A 492 -26.85 10.12 -8.55
CA LEU A 492 -26.34 11.12 -9.49
C LEU A 492 -25.24 10.57 -10.41
N ALA A 493 -24.72 9.37 -10.15
CA ALA A 493 -23.50 8.84 -10.77
C ALA A 493 -23.46 8.90 -12.32
N LYS A 494 -24.61 8.70 -12.98
CA LYS A 494 -24.70 8.74 -14.46
C LYS A 494 -24.80 10.16 -15.05
N GLN A 495 -25.11 11.15 -14.21
CA GLN A 495 -25.31 12.55 -14.60
C GLN A 495 -24.02 13.37 -14.43
N ILE A 496 -23.10 12.90 -13.59
CA ILE A 496 -21.83 13.59 -13.30
C ILE A 496 -20.75 13.13 -14.28
N ASP A 497 -20.25 14.06 -15.09
CA ASP A 497 -18.95 13.92 -15.74
C ASP A 497 -17.86 14.20 -14.70
N MET A 498 -17.15 13.15 -14.29
CA MET A 498 -16.18 13.25 -13.20
C MET A 498 -14.94 14.06 -13.58
N GLN A 499 -14.54 14.06 -14.86
CA GLN A 499 -13.40 14.88 -15.28
C GLN A 499 -13.80 16.34 -15.30
N ALA A 500 -14.99 16.67 -15.85
CA ALA A 500 -15.49 18.04 -15.82
C ALA A 500 -15.69 18.56 -14.38
N LEU A 501 -16.12 17.69 -13.46
CA LEU A 501 -16.20 18.02 -12.03
C LEU A 501 -14.82 18.33 -11.44
N ALA A 502 -13.83 17.47 -11.68
CA ALA A 502 -12.46 17.68 -11.22
C ALA A 502 -11.87 19.00 -11.76
N ASP A 503 -12.05 19.27 -13.04
CA ASP A 503 -11.61 20.50 -13.70
C ASP A 503 -12.32 21.73 -13.11
N THR A 504 -13.61 21.62 -12.77
CA THR A 504 -14.36 22.70 -12.12
C THR A 504 -13.77 23.08 -10.76
N TYR A 505 -13.38 22.08 -9.95
CA TYR A 505 -12.71 22.34 -8.68
C TYR A 505 -11.32 22.97 -8.89
N ASP A 506 -10.49 22.40 -9.77
CA ASP A 506 -9.12 22.89 -10.00
C ASP A 506 -9.09 24.33 -10.57
N ASN A 507 -10.00 24.63 -11.50
CA ASN A 507 -10.15 25.94 -12.12
C ASN A 507 -10.73 26.97 -11.14
N GLY A 508 -11.74 26.58 -10.34
CA GLY A 508 -12.33 27.48 -9.35
C GLY A 508 -11.40 27.80 -8.17
N ILE A 509 -10.43 26.93 -7.87
CA ILE A 509 -9.36 27.21 -6.88
C ILE A 509 -8.43 28.34 -7.36
N ALA A 510 -8.13 28.42 -8.66
CA ALA A 510 -7.17 29.39 -9.19
C ALA A 510 -7.50 30.87 -8.81
N PRO A 511 -8.71 31.41 -9.05
CA PRO A 511 -9.04 32.78 -8.65
C PRO A 511 -9.03 32.97 -7.11
N THR A 512 -9.35 31.92 -6.33
CA THR A 512 -9.27 32.00 -4.87
C THR A 512 -7.82 32.15 -4.39
N GLU A 513 -6.89 31.35 -4.95
CA GLU A 513 -5.46 31.43 -4.61
C GLU A 513 -4.84 32.75 -5.11
N LEU A 514 -5.19 33.20 -6.31
CA LEU A 514 -4.75 34.50 -6.83
C LEU A 514 -5.22 35.64 -5.94
N SER A 515 -6.49 35.67 -5.50
CA SER A 515 -6.93 36.71 -4.55
C SER A 515 -6.18 36.69 -3.21
N ALA A 516 -5.57 35.54 -2.86
CA ALA A 516 -4.69 35.38 -1.71
C ALA A 516 -3.20 35.68 -2.02
N GLY A 517 -2.87 36.19 -3.20
CA GLY A 517 -1.49 36.48 -3.60
C GLY A 517 -0.65 35.24 -3.86
N VAL A 518 -1.27 34.13 -4.25
CA VAL A 518 -0.63 32.84 -4.49
C VAL A 518 -0.63 32.53 -5.99
N LEU A 519 0.55 32.28 -6.55
CA LEU A 519 0.75 31.99 -7.97
C LEU A 519 1.90 30.99 -8.17
N ALA A 520 1.65 29.95 -8.98
CA ALA A 520 2.62 28.87 -9.19
C ALA A 520 3.88 29.30 -9.96
N THR A 521 3.76 30.30 -10.83
CA THR A 521 4.85 30.84 -11.66
C THR A 521 5.57 32.01 -11.01
N HIS A 522 5.20 32.39 -9.79
CA HIS A 522 5.80 33.52 -9.09
C HIS A 522 7.31 33.33 -8.90
N SER A 523 8.09 34.41 -9.04
CA SER A 523 9.56 34.35 -8.89
C SER A 523 10.02 34.05 -7.46
N ASN A 524 9.31 34.60 -6.47
CA ASN A 524 9.48 34.33 -5.04
C ASN A 524 8.67 33.10 -4.59
N ALA A 525 9.37 32.09 -4.05
CA ALA A 525 8.77 30.86 -3.53
C ALA A 525 7.83 31.08 -2.32
N LEU A 526 7.92 32.23 -1.63
CA LEU A 526 6.99 32.61 -0.57
C LEU A 526 5.54 32.71 -1.08
N HIS A 527 5.33 32.91 -2.38
CA HIS A 527 4.03 33.09 -3.01
C HIS A 527 3.57 31.88 -3.83
N HIS A 528 4.29 30.75 -3.76
CA HIS A 528 3.86 29.52 -4.42
C HIS A 528 2.67 28.85 -3.72
N PRO A 529 1.83 28.07 -4.43
CA PRO A 529 0.75 27.29 -3.82
C PRO A 529 1.23 26.28 -2.78
N ASP A 530 0.39 25.99 -1.79
CA ASP A 530 0.59 24.85 -0.91
C ASP A 530 0.38 23.55 -1.72
N VAL A 531 1.36 22.65 -1.61
CA VAL A 531 1.36 21.35 -2.30
C VAL A 531 0.40 20.33 -1.70
N ASN A 532 -0.18 20.63 -0.53
CA ASN A 532 -1.17 19.81 0.15
C ASN A 532 -2.59 20.14 -0.33
N PRO A 533 -3.44 19.13 -0.62
CA PRO A 533 -4.77 19.37 -1.16
C PRO A 533 -5.77 19.87 -0.11
N TYR A 534 -6.79 20.59 -0.58
CA TYR A 534 -8.04 20.80 0.14
C TYR A 534 -8.79 19.47 0.25
N HIS A 535 -9.29 19.12 1.42
CA HIS A 535 -10.02 17.85 1.60
C HIS A 535 -11.43 18.09 2.12
N PHE A 536 -12.42 17.93 1.26
CA PHE A 536 -13.84 17.97 1.62
C PHE A 536 -14.33 16.60 2.07
N VAL A 537 -14.94 16.55 3.25
CA VAL A 537 -15.50 15.32 3.84
C VAL A 537 -16.95 15.54 4.30
N PRO A 538 -17.84 14.54 4.12
CA PRO A 538 -19.22 14.67 4.53
C PRO A 538 -19.34 14.62 6.06
N SER A 539 -20.29 15.37 6.60
CA SER A 539 -20.59 15.50 8.03
C SER A 539 -22.10 15.41 8.26
N GLU A 540 -22.51 14.95 9.45
CA GLU A 540 -23.91 14.98 9.90
C GLU A 540 -24.27 16.27 10.65
N GLY A 541 -23.27 17.08 11.03
CA GLY A 541 -23.47 18.33 11.75
C GLY A 541 -22.91 19.54 11.02
N GLY A 542 -23.53 20.70 11.28
CA GLY A 542 -23.19 21.99 10.64
C GLY A 542 -23.70 22.08 9.20
N TYR A 543 -23.59 23.26 8.60
CA TYR A 543 -23.84 23.44 7.16
C TYR A 543 -22.59 23.08 6.35
N MET A 544 -21.53 23.86 6.54
CA MET A 544 -20.16 23.62 6.09
C MET A 544 -19.22 24.19 7.17
N SER A 545 -17.97 23.74 7.22
CA SER A 545 -16.97 24.33 8.13
C SER A 545 -15.54 23.92 7.78
N ALA A 546 -14.58 24.82 7.96
CA ALA A 546 -13.16 24.55 7.87
C ALA A 546 -12.58 24.20 9.24
N THR A 547 -11.77 23.14 9.28
CA THR A 547 -11.02 22.74 10.48
C THR A 547 -9.60 22.36 10.08
N LYS A 548 -8.70 22.18 11.05
CA LYS A 548 -7.34 21.73 10.77
C LYS A 548 -7.36 20.49 9.86
N ASN A 549 -6.61 20.56 8.76
CA ASN A 549 -6.38 19.52 7.77
C ASN A 549 -7.62 19.06 6.95
N ARG A 550 -8.81 19.62 7.14
CA ARG A 550 -10.02 19.22 6.39
C ARG A 550 -11.14 20.26 6.40
N LEU A 551 -11.92 20.23 5.32
CA LEU A 551 -13.16 20.96 5.14
C LEU A 551 -14.33 19.99 5.27
N LYS A 552 -15.38 20.37 6.00
CA LYS A 552 -16.56 19.55 6.20
C LYS A 552 -17.75 20.16 5.47
N TYR A 553 -18.62 19.33 4.93
CA TYR A 553 -19.92 19.76 4.41
C TYR A 553 -21.02 18.82 4.90
N HIS A 554 -22.21 19.35 5.15
CA HIS A 554 -23.35 18.51 5.49
C HIS A 554 -23.67 17.59 4.31
N TYR A 555 -23.86 16.29 4.56
CA TYR A 555 -24.06 15.32 3.48
C TYR A 555 -25.25 15.65 2.55
N SER A 556 -26.26 16.39 3.01
CA SER A 556 -27.39 16.81 2.17
C SER A 556 -27.00 17.81 1.08
N LEU A 557 -25.81 18.40 1.18
CA LEU A 557 -25.24 19.29 0.18
C LEU A 557 -24.51 18.53 -0.93
N THR A 558 -24.41 17.20 -0.86
CA THR A 558 -23.78 16.37 -1.90
C THR A 558 -24.24 16.74 -3.32
N PRO A 559 -25.55 16.91 -3.61
CA PRO A 559 -25.97 17.31 -4.95
C PRO A 559 -25.39 18.66 -5.41
N ARG A 560 -25.18 19.61 -4.49
CA ARG A 560 -24.58 20.92 -4.77
C ARG A 560 -23.07 20.84 -4.92
N MET A 561 -22.40 20.04 -4.08
CA MET A 561 -20.96 19.75 -4.19
C MET A 561 -20.59 19.12 -5.53
N LEU A 562 -21.53 18.43 -6.18
CA LEU A 562 -21.34 17.75 -7.46
C LEU A 562 -21.83 18.58 -8.65
N ASN A 563 -23.08 19.09 -8.63
CA ASN A 563 -23.69 19.74 -9.79
C ASN A 563 -23.50 21.27 -9.82
N GLU A 564 -23.30 21.88 -8.67
CA GLU A 564 -23.18 23.35 -8.53
C GLU A 564 -21.76 23.78 -8.19
N ALA A 565 -20.76 22.89 -8.28
CA ALA A 565 -19.40 23.14 -7.79
C ALA A 565 -18.84 24.51 -8.23
N GLY A 566 -19.02 24.87 -9.51
CA GLY A 566 -18.55 26.13 -10.09
C GLY A 566 -19.27 27.40 -9.62
N THR A 567 -20.40 27.31 -8.92
CA THR A 567 -21.19 28.48 -8.48
C THR A 567 -21.55 28.44 -6.99
N PHE A 568 -21.33 27.31 -6.33
CA PHE A 568 -21.70 27.12 -4.94
C PHE A 568 -20.72 27.83 -3.99
N TRP A 569 -21.12 29.02 -3.56
CA TRP A 569 -20.36 29.89 -2.64
C TRP A 569 -19.75 29.16 -1.43
N GLY A 570 -20.48 28.20 -0.86
CA GLY A 570 -20.03 27.45 0.31
C GLY A 570 -18.69 26.75 0.11
N ILE A 571 -18.43 26.16 -1.06
CA ILE A 571 -17.15 25.48 -1.36
C ILE A 571 -15.98 26.47 -1.22
N TRP A 572 -16.13 27.61 -1.90
CA TRP A 572 -15.07 28.62 -2.00
C TRP A 572 -14.90 29.41 -0.70
N HIS A 573 -15.98 29.59 0.05
CA HIS A 573 -15.96 30.16 1.40
C HIS A 573 -15.15 29.28 2.36
N GLU A 574 -15.39 27.96 2.38
CA GLU A 574 -14.61 27.06 3.24
C GLU A 574 -13.14 26.96 2.83
N ILE A 575 -12.84 26.95 1.53
CA ILE A 575 -11.46 27.09 1.03
C ILE A 575 -10.87 28.40 1.54
N GLY A 576 -11.65 29.49 1.48
CA GLY A 576 -11.25 30.81 1.95
C GLY A 576 -10.74 30.83 3.38
N HIS A 577 -11.35 30.07 4.30
CA HIS A 577 -10.87 30.00 5.69
C HIS A 577 -9.43 29.47 5.82
N THR A 578 -8.99 28.67 4.86
CA THR A 578 -7.59 28.20 4.80
C THR A 578 -6.65 29.19 4.12
N LEU A 579 -7.18 30.19 3.41
CA LEU A 579 -6.42 31.25 2.74
C LEU A 579 -6.39 32.55 3.55
N GLN A 580 -7.23 32.68 4.58
CA GLN A 580 -7.27 33.83 5.48
C GLN A 580 -5.90 34.05 6.12
N THR A 581 -5.28 35.18 5.76
CA THR A 581 -4.06 35.67 6.40
C THR A 581 -4.36 36.17 7.81
N THR A 582 -3.47 35.88 8.77
CA THR A 582 -3.61 36.36 10.15
C THR A 582 -3.68 37.88 10.26
N ALA A 583 -3.14 38.58 9.28
CA ALA A 583 -3.08 40.03 9.24
C ALA A 583 -4.41 40.71 8.81
N LEU A 584 -5.37 39.94 8.28
CA LEU A 584 -6.74 40.38 7.98
C LEU A 584 -7.76 39.70 8.92
N TYR A 585 -7.32 39.29 10.12
CA TYR A 585 -8.08 38.46 11.04
C TYR A 585 -8.17 39.09 12.44
N TRP A 586 -8.81 40.26 12.55
CA TRP A 586 -9.16 40.91 13.81
C TRP A 586 -10.56 40.51 14.32
N ALA A 587 -11.00 40.97 15.49
CA ALA A 587 -12.27 40.50 16.07
C ALA A 587 -13.47 40.70 15.11
N GLY A 588 -14.27 39.65 14.98
CA GLY A 588 -15.44 39.65 14.09
C GLY A 588 -15.11 39.53 12.59
N GLN A 589 -13.86 39.27 12.18
CA GLN A 589 -13.48 39.09 10.77
C GLN A 589 -13.58 37.66 10.23
N SER A 590 -13.76 36.67 11.11
CA SER A 590 -13.70 35.26 10.70
C SER A 590 -14.61 34.94 9.51
N GLU A 591 -15.85 35.45 9.55
CA GLU A 591 -16.89 35.28 8.53
C GLU A 591 -17.00 36.46 7.55
N VAL A 592 -16.03 37.37 7.56
CA VAL A 592 -16.03 38.60 6.74
C VAL A 592 -14.88 38.57 5.75
N SER A 593 -13.63 38.55 6.22
CA SER A 593 -12.46 38.53 5.33
C SER A 593 -12.35 37.22 4.53
N VAL A 594 -12.99 36.15 5.01
CA VAL A 594 -13.13 34.90 4.24
C VAL A 594 -13.87 35.13 2.91
N ASN A 595 -14.73 36.14 2.80
CA ASN A 595 -15.53 36.38 1.60
C ASN A 595 -14.79 37.10 0.48
N ILE A 596 -13.48 37.39 0.64
CA ILE A 596 -12.59 37.81 -0.46
C ILE A 596 -12.47 36.69 -1.50
N TYR A 597 -12.21 35.48 -1.04
CA TYR A 597 -11.89 34.32 -1.88
C TYR A 597 -13.08 33.80 -2.70
N PRO A 598 -14.26 33.50 -2.12
CA PRO A 598 -15.44 33.11 -2.89
C PRO A 598 -15.94 34.23 -3.81
N PHE A 599 -15.71 35.51 -3.45
CA PHE A 599 -16.02 36.63 -4.33
C PHE A 599 -15.13 36.63 -5.57
N ALA A 600 -13.82 36.42 -5.41
CA ALA A 600 -12.90 36.26 -6.53
C ALA A 600 -13.30 35.11 -7.47
N GLN A 601 -13.69 33.96 -6.91
CA GLN A 601 -14.20 32.86 -7.73
C GLN A 601 -15.48 33.25 -8.47
N ARG A 602 -16.40 33.96 -7.81
CA ARG A 602 -17.63 34.43 -8.44
C ARG A 602 -17.36 35.44 -9.55
N ALA A 603 -16.39 36.34 -9.35
CA ALA A 603 -15.97 37.32 -10.35
C ALA A 603 -15.37 36.66 -11.59
N TRP A 604 -14.61 35.57 -11.42
CA TRP A 604 -14.15 34.74 -12.54
C TRP A 604 -15.29 34.00 -13.26
N SER A 605 -16.29 33.52 -12.53
CA SER A 605 -17.33 32.64 -13.08
C SER A 605 -18.34 33.32 -14.02
N GLY A 606 -18.30 34.64 -14.19
CA GLY A 606 -19.25 35.35 -15.05
C GLY A 606 -18.87 36.80 -15.38
N PRO A 607 -19.65 37.48 -16.22
CA PRO A 607 -19.33 38.83 -16.67
C PRO A 607 -19.32 39.85 -15.52
N ILE A 608 -18.28 40.70 -15.48
CA ILE A 608 -18.13 41.74 -14.45
C ILE A 608 -19.32 42.70 -14.38
N SER A 609 -19.93 43.05 -15.52
CA SER A 609 -21.12 43.92 -15.56
C SER A 609 -22.33 43.31 -14.85
N LYS A 610 -22.51 41.99 -14.99
CA LYS A 610 -23.56 41.24 -14.31
C LYS A 610 -23.27 41.14 -12.82
N LEU A 611 -22.00 40.87 -12.45
CA LEU A 611 -21.58 40.83 -11.05
C LEU A 611 -21.84 42.18 -10.37
N ALA A 612 -21.37 43.27 -10.94
CA ALA A 612 -21.51 44.61 -10.39
C ALA A 612 -22.99 44.98 -10.19
N SER A 613 -23.82 44.81 -11.22
CA SER A 613 -25.27 45.06 -11.14
C SER A 613 -25.96 44.20 -10.07
N GLN A 614 -25.48 42.98 -9.83
CA GLN A 614 -26.00 42.09 -8.78
C GLN A 614 -25.65 42.61 -7.37
N TYR A 615 -24.52 43.30 -7.21
CA TYR A 615 -24.05 43.82 -5.92
C TYR A 615 -24.55 45.24 -5.62
N ASP A 616 -24.95 46.04 -6.60
CA ASP A 616 -25.47 47.41 -6.37
C ASP A 616 -26.52 47.48 -5.24
N PRO A 617 -27.55 46.60 -5.18
CA PRO A 617 -28.54 46.67 -4.10
C PRO A 617 -27.96 46.42 -2.70
N ASN A 618 -26.87 45.64 -2.62
CA ASN A 618 -26.17 45.38 -1.37
C ASN A 618 -25.34 46.60 -0.96
N PHE A 619 -24.67 47.25 -1.91
CA PHE A 619 -23.94 48.50 -1.69
C PHE A 619 -24.85 49.65 -1.26
N VAL A 620 -26.03 49.81 -1.88
CA VAL A 620 -27.03 50.81 -1.45
C VAL A 620 -27.41 50.61 0.02
N LYS A 621 -27.61 49.36 0.46
CA LYS A 621 -27.92 49.05 1.86
C LYS A 621 -26.74 49.34 2.78
N ALA A 622 -25.52 48.98 2.38
CA ALA A 622 -24.32 49.26 3.15
C ALA A 622 -24.09 50.78 3.31
N TYR A 623 -24.28 51.56 2.24
CA TYR A 623 -24.16 53.02 2.28
C TYR A 623 -25.21 53.67 3.18
N ALA A 624 -26.43 53.13 3.21
CA ALA A 624 -27.44 53.56 4.18
C ALA A 624 -27.01 53.23 5.62
N GLU A 625 -26.49 52.03 5.85
CA GLU A 625 -26.01 51.59 7.18
C GLU A 625 -24.84 52.45 7.69
N LEU A 626 -23.91 52.84 6.83
CA LEU A 626 -22.79 53.73 7.16
C LEU A 626 -23.23 55.08 7.73
N ASN A 627 -24.45 55.54 7.42
CA ASN A 627 -25.02 56.76 8.01
C ASN A 627 -25.62 56.56 9.40
N SER A 628 -25.74 55.31 9.85
CA SER A 628 -26.37 54.92 11.13
C SER A 628 -25.38 54.40 12.18
N VAL A 629 -24.09 54.31 11.83
CA VAL A 629 -23.04 53.81 12.72
C VAL A 629 -21.85 54.76 12.79
N ASP A 630 -21.16 54.72 13.91
CA ASP A 630 -19.98 55.55 14.18
C ASP A 630 -18.67 54.82 13.88
N ASN A 631 -18.66 53.49 14.02
CA ASN A 631 -17.45 52.67 13.91
C ASN A 631 -17.64 51.44 13.03
N TYR A 632 -16.56 50.98 12.39
CA TYR A 632 -16.56 49.79 11.53
C TYR A 632 -17.09 48.53 12.22
N SER A 633 -16.79 48.33 13.51
CA SER A 633 -17.23 47.15 14.27
C SER A 633 -18.75 47.08 14.49
N GLN A 634 -19.46 48.19 14.32
CA GLN A 634 -20.92 48.26 14.42
C GLN A 634 -21.62 47.86 13.12
N LEU A 635 -20.89 47.82 12.00
CA LEU A 635 -21.44 47.38 10.73
C LEU A 635 -21.76 45.89 10.76
N SER A 636 -22.86 45.53 10.11
CA SER A 636 -23.22 44.15 9.82
C SER A 636 -22.08 43.43 9.09
N SER A 637 -21.97 42.12 9.29
CA SER A 637 -20.94 41.32 8.61
C SER A 637 -21.02 41.45 7.08
N LEU A 638 -22.23 41.60 6.53
CA LEU A 638 -22.46 41.86 5.11
C LEU A 638 -21.86 43.21 4.68
N SER A 639 -22.14 44.31 5.40
CA SER A 639 -21.55 45.60 5.05
C SER A 639 -20.02 45.60 5.20
N ARG A 640 -19.50 44.87 6.19
CA ARG A 640 -18.05 44.71 6.39
C ARG A 640 -17.36 43.93 5.28
N GLU A 641 -18.00 42.91 4.69
CA GLU A 641 -17.41 42.18 3.55
C GLU A 641 -17.43 43.02 2.28
N LEU A 642 -18.47 43.83 2.10
CA LEU A 642 -18.62 44.68 0.92
C LEU A 642 -17.51 45.73 0.82
N MET A 643 -16.89 46.13 1.93
CA MET A 643 -15.67 46.96 1.91
C MET A 643 -14.54 46.30 1.11
N PHE A 644 -14.31 44.99 1.26
CA PHE A 644 -13.29 44.27 0.49
C PHE A 644 -13.69 44.14 -0.99
N HIS A 645 -14.96 43.86 -1.27
CA HIS A 645 -15.47 43.82 -2.65
C HIS A 645 -15.41 45.21 -3.30
N HIS A 646 -15.54 46.28 -2.52
CA HIS A 646 -15.44 47.65 -2.99
C HIS A 646 -14.04 47.92 -3.53
N LEU A 647 -13.00 47.50 -2.79
CA LEU A 647 -11.62 47.61 -3.25
C LEU A 647 -11.39 46.89 -4.58
N PHE A 648 -12.06 45.76 -4.82
CA PHE A 648 -12.00 45.08 -6.12
C PHE A 648 -12.64 45.92 -7.24
N PHE A 649 -13.85 46.48 -7.03
CA PHE A 649 -14.49 47.31 -8.06
C PHE A 649 -13.70 48.60 -8.34
N ILE A 650 -12.97 49.13 -7.35
CA ILE A 650 -12.15 50.33 -7.48
C ILE A 650 -10.79 50.04 -8.15
N HIS A 651 -10.08 49.00 -7.71
CA HIS A 651 -8.66 48.78 -8.07
C HIS A 651 -8.43 47.54 -8.93
N GLY A 652 -9.45 46.71 -9.17
CA GLY A 652 -9.36 45.52 -10.01
C GLY A 652 -8.90 44.25 -9.28
N GLU A 653 -8.63 43.24 -10.09
CA GLU A 653 -8.29 41.86 -9.75
C GLU A 653 -6.99 41.73 -8.93
N LYS A 654 -6.00 42.61 -9.20
CA LYS A 654 -4.67 42.55 -8.56
C LYS A 654 -4.60 43.18 -7.17
N ASN A 655 -5.62 43.90 -6.73
CA ASN A 655 -5.58 44.61 -5.45
C ASN A 655 -5.38 43.66 -4.25
N MET A 656 -6.23 42.65 -4.12
CA MET A 656 -6.11 41.68 -3.02
C MET A 656 -4.87 40.80 -3.17
N TYR A 657 -4.49 40.46 -4.41
CA TYR A 657 -3.25 39.75 -4.72
C TYR A 657 -2.02 40.47 -4.14
N ALA A 658 -1.83 41.75 -4.49
CA ALA A 658 -0.70 42.55 -4.07
C ALA A 658 -0.70 42.79 -2.54
N LEU A 659 -1.86 43.04 -1.95
CA LEU A 659 -2.00 43.22 -0.50
C LEU A 659 -1.55 41.97 0.26
N HIS A 660 -2.02 40.78 -0.14
CA HIS A 660 -1.64 39.54 0.53
C HIS A 660 -0.15 39.23 0.39
N GLN A 661 0.44 39.43 -0.80
CA GLN A 661 1.88 39.22 -1.00
C GLN A 661 2.71 40.14 -0.11
N ARG A 662 2.38 41.44 -0.09
CA ARG A 662 3.10 42.42 0.71
C ARG A 662 2.99 42.14 2.22
N TYR A 663 1.81 41.73 2.66
CA TYR A 663 1.59 41.29 4.04
C TYR A 663 2.45 40.08 4.38
N ARG A 664 2.46 39.07 3.51
CA ARG A 664 3.23 37.84 3.69
C ARG A 664 4.73 38.11 3.71
N ALA A 665 5.24 38.97 2.82
CA ALA A 665 6.64 39.35 2.74
C ALA A 665 7.10 40.14 3.98
N ASN A 666 6.28 41.05 4.50
CA ASN A 666 6.58 41.73 5.77
C ASN A 666 6.57 40.76 6.96
N LEU A 667 5.58 39.86 7.04
CA LEU A 667 5.49 38.81 8.06
C LEU A 667 6.62 37.77 7.98
N ALA A 668 7.25 37.62 6.82
CA ALA A 668 8.43 36.78 6.61
C ALA A 668 9.74 37.55 6.85
N GLY A 669 9.70 38.87 6.97
CA GLY A 669 10.87 39.74 7.11
C GLY A 669 11.66 39.94 5.81
N GLU A 670 11.09 39.58 4.65
CA GLU A 670 11.72 39.80 3.33
C GLU A 670 11.61 41.26 2.88
N ILE A 671 10.55 41.94 3.32
CA ILE A 671 10.36 43.40 3.20
C ILE A 671 10.19 43.96 4.62
N ASN A 672 10.61 45.21 4.80
CA ASN A 672 10.47 45.93 6.07
C ASN A 672 9.78 47.26 5.83
N ASP A 673 8.46 47.23 5.66
CA ASP A 673 7.64 48.43 5.69
C ASP A 673 7.59 48.93 7.16
N PRO A 674 8.17 50.10 7.49
CA PRO A 674 8.23 50.57 8.87
C PRO A 674 6.85 50.79 9.51
N GLU A 675 5.83 51.02 8.69
CA GLU A 675 4.42 51.14 9.06
C GLU A 675 3.74 49.78 9.33
N PHE A 676 4.33 48.67 8.88
CA PHE A 676 3.76 47.34 9.04
C PHE A 676 4.00 46.83 10.46
N ARG A 677 3.07 47.18 11.36
CA ARG A 677 3.07 46.73 12.74
C ARG A 677 1.73 46.08 13.05
N ILE A 678 1.66 44.77 12.85
CA ILE A 678 0.49 44.02 13.32
C ILE A 678 0.55 44.02 14.85
N GLY A 679 -0.23 44.92 15.43
CA GLY A 679 -0.25 45.16 16.88
C GLY A 679 -1.11 44.16 17.64
N ALA A 680 -1.32 44.45 18.93
CA ALA A 680 -2.13 43.61 19.82
C ALA A 680 -3.64 43.88 19.68
N THR A 681 -4.01 44.98 19.01
CA THR A 681 -5.40 45.44 18.89
C THR A 681 -5.92 45.37 17.45
N ASP A 682 -7.24 45.29 17.31
CA ASP A 682 -7.93 45.30 16.02
C ASP A 682 -7.70 46.61 15.26
N ASP A 683 -7.68 47.74 15.99
CA ASP A 683 -7.48 49.08 15.43
C ASP A 683 -6.11 49.20 14.77
N GLU A 684 -5.05 48.66 15.38
CA GLU A 684 -3.72 48.64 14.77
C GLU A 684 -3.71 47.86 13.45
N SER A 685 -4.41 46.73 13.37
CA SER A 685 -4.53 45.93 12.14
C SER A 685 -5.28 46.68 11.03
N MET A 686 -6.36 47.38 11.38
CA MET A 686 -7.12 48.24 10.45
C MET A 686 -6.28 49.42 9.95
N ASN A 687 -5.51 50.06 10.83
CA ASN A 687 -4.61 51.16 10.46
C ASN A 687 -3.48 50.69 9.53
N VAL A 688 -2.89 49.52 9.77
CA VAL A 688 -1.91 48.91 8.85
C VAL A 688 -2.54 48.64 7.49
N MET A 689 -3.78 48.13 7.44
CA MET A 689 -4.48 47.92 6.18
C MET A 689 -4.63 49.22 5.39
N ALA A 690 -5.01 50.32 6.05
CA ALA A 690 -5.10 51.62 5.38
C ALA A 690 -3.76 52.07 4.79
N MET A 691 -2.68 52.00 5.57
CA MET A 691 -1.35 52.42 5.12
C MET A 691 -0.81 51.57 3.96
N ILE A 692 -0.85 50.23 4.10
CA ILE A 692 -0.29 49.32 3.10
C ILE A 692 -1.15 49.27 1.83
N SER A 693 -2.47 49.41 1.96
CA SER A 693 -3.32 49.53 0.79
C SER A 693 -3.04 50.81 0.01
N SER A 694 -2.99 51.97 0.68
CA SER A 694 -2.60 53.24 0.03
C SER A 694 -1.24 53.16 -0.64
N LYS A 695 -0.30 52.45 -0.02
CA LYS A 695 1.06 52.28 -0.56
C LYS A 695 1.12 51.47 -1.85
N HIS A 696 0.43 50.34 -1.92
CA HIS A 696 0.51 49.50 -3.12
C HIS A 696 -0.42 49.96 -4.24
N THR A 697 -1.55 50.62 -3.91
CA THR A 697 -2.42 51.25 -4.92
C THR A 697 -1.92 52.63 -5.37
N GLN A 698 -0.87 53.16 -4.74
CA GLN A 698 -0.32 54.50 -4.98
C GLN A 698 -1.38 55.61 -4.93
N SER A 699 -2.38 55.42 -4.07
CA SER A 699 -3.52 56.32 -3.88
C SER A 699 -3.69 56.59 -2.38
N ASP A 700 -3.98 57.82 -1.98
CA ASP A 700 -4.35 58.08 -0.59
C ASP A 700 -5.79 57.58 -0.36
N LEU A 701 -5.90 56.43 0.31
CA LEU A 701 -7.17 55.76 0.62
C LEU A 701 -7.76 56.22 1.95
N THR A 702 -7.24 57.28 2.57
CA THR A 702 -7.80 57.85 3.79
C THR A 702 -9.30 58.15 3.65
N PRO A 703 -9.80 58.80 2.56
CA PRO A 703 -11.22 59.03 2.39
C PRO A 703 -12.05 57.75 2.36
N PHE A 704 -11.55 56.71 1.68
CA PHE A 704 -12.20 55.41 1.57
C PHE A 704 -12.35 54.72 2.93
N TYR A 705 -11.28 54.67 3.73
CA TYR A 705 -11.34 53.99 5.04
C TYR A 705 -12.16 54.76 6.06
N LEU A 706 -12.12 56.10 6.05
CA LEU A 706 -13.00 56.92 6.88
C LEU A 706 -14.48 56.74 6.48
N PHE A 707 -14.76 56.63 5.18
CA PHE A 707 -16.10 56.30 4.69
C PHE A 707 -16.61 54.99 5.27
N TRP A 708 -15.77 53.94 5.26
CA TRP A 708 -16.04 52.64 5.90
C TRP A 708 -15.87 52.62 7.43
N LYS A 709 -15.77 53.78 8.08
CA LYS A 709 -15.72 53.95 9.55
C LYS A 709 -14.53 53.28 10.22
N TYR A 710 -13.40 53.15 9.53
CA TYR A 710 -12.16 52.71 10.16
C TYR A 710 -11.69 53.75 11.18
N PRO A 711 -11.27 53.34 12.40
CA PRO A 711 -10.76 54.24 13.42
C PRO A 711 -9.29 54.60 13.10
N LEU A 712 -9.09 55.41 12.06
CA LEU A 712 -7.74 55.82 11.65
C LEU A 712 -7.14 56.78 12.70
N THR A 713 -5.93 56.47 13.14
CA THR A 713 -5.18 57.29 14.10
C THR A 713 -4.55 58.51 13.41
N GLU A 714 -4.25 59.56 14.17
CA GLU A 714 -3.50 60.72 13.65
C GLU A 714 -2.15 60.32 13.04
N GLN A 715 -1.49 59.31 13.63
CA GLN A 715 -0.24 58.79 13.10
C GLN A 715 -0.45 58.16 11.71
N THR A 716 -1.48 57.34 11.53
CA THR A 716 -1.81 56.75 10.23
C THR A 716 -2.17 57.80 9.19
N LEU A 717 -2.98 58.80 9.55
CA LEU A 717 -3.30 59.92 8.66
C LEU A 717 -2.03 60.67 8.22
N SER A 718 -1.12 60.95 9.16
CA SER A 718 0.15 61.61 8.87
C SER A 718 1.07 60.73 8.01
N THR A 719 1.10 59.42 8.24
CA THR A 719 1.92 58.47 7.47
C THR A 719 1.43 58.39 6.02
N ILE A 720 0.13 58.23 5.79
CA ILE A 720 -0.44 58.15 4.43
C ILE A 720 -0.21 59.47 3.68
N LYS A 721 -0.48 60.61 4.32
CA LYS A 721 -0.18 61.93 3.76
C LYS A 721 1.31 62.09 3.39
N GLY A 722 2.19 61.51 4.21
CA GLY A 722 3.63 61.49 3.98
C GLY A 722 4.06 60.72 2.73
N TYR A 723 3.24 59.80 2.20
CA TYR A 723 3.53 59.13 0.93
C TYR A 723 3.38 60.05 -0.28
N GLY A 724 2.61 61.14 -0.17
CA GLY A 724 2.43 62.13 -1.24
C GLY A 724 1.51 61.70 -2.39
N PHE A 725 0.69 60.66 -2.18
CA PHE A 725 -0.31 60.23 -3.16
C PHE A 725 -1.54 61.14 -3.17
N SER A 726 -2.24 61.20 -4.30
CA SER A 726 -3.51 61.92 -4.40
C SER A 726 -4.62 61.16 -3.67
N PRO A 727 -5.50 61.86 -2.92
CA PRO A 727 -6.69 61.25 -2.34
C PRO A 727 -7.58 60.62 -3.41
N ILE A 728 -8.07 59.41 -3.14
CA ILE A 728 -9.05 58.76 -4.01
C ILE A 728 -10.36 59.56 -4.02
N SER A 729 -10.98 59.69 -5.19
CA SER A 729 -12.29 60.30 -5.39
C SER A 729 -13.25 59.33 -6.07
N ASP A 730 -14.54 59.66 -6.08
CA ASP A 730 -15.59 58.94 -6.81
C ASP A 730 -15.79 57.47 -6.39
N PHE A 731 -15.18 57.06 -5.29
CA PHE A 731 -15.31 55.69 -4.77
C PHE A 731 -16.70 55.46 -4.17
N GLU A 732 -17.48 56.49 -3.85
CA GLU A 732 -18.84 56.34 -3.28
C GLU A 732 -19.89 55.91 -4.33
N LYS A 733 -19.49 55.75 -5.59
CA LYS A 733 -20.33 55.23 -6.68
C LYS A 733 -20.73 53.77 -6.42
N LEU A 734 -21.77 53.32 -7.11
CA LEU A 734 -22.17 51.91 -7.08
C LEU A 734 -21.20 51.06 -7.92
N PRO A 735 -21.03 49.77 -7.62
CA PRO A 735 -20.21 48.86 -8.42
C PRO A 735 -20.40 48.99 -9.93
N SER A 736 -21.65 49.06 -10.42
CA SER A 736 -21.92 49.19 -11.86
C SER A 736 -21.39 50.49 -12.47
N ASP A 737 -21.41 51.58 -11.70
CA ASP A 737 -20.88 52.89 -12.10
C ASP A 737 -19.35 52.94 -12.01
N LEU A 738 -18.75 52.19 -11.06
CA LEU A 738 -17.29 52.13 -10.87
C LEU A 738 -16.57 51.43 -12.02
N ILE A 739 -17.26 50.55 -12.75
CA ILE A 739 -16.68 49.76 -13.83
C ILE A 739 -17.01 50.28 -15.23
N VAL A 740 -17.88 51.30 -15.36
CA VAL A 740 -18.52 51.66 -16.65
C VAL A 740 -17.53 52.03 -17.77
N ASP A 741 -16.40 52.65 -17.41
CA ASP A 741 -15.35 53.08 -18.34
C ASP A 741 -14.08 52.21 -18.23
N ARG A 742 -14.16 51.07 -17.56
CA ARG A 742 -13.03 50.17 -17.34
C ARG A 742 -13.17 48.91 -18.20
N PRO A 743 -12.07 48.42 -18.78
CA PRO A 743 -12.13 47.25 -19.63
C PRO A 743 -12.32 45.98 -18.77
N PRO A 744 -13.04 44.94 -19.22
CA PRO A 744 -13.34 43.76 -18.40
C PRO A 744 -12.11 43.00 -17.88
N GLU A 745 -10.99 43.05 -18.60
CA GLU A 745 -9.71 42.44 -18.21
C GLU A 745 -9.14 42.97 -16.89
N ASP A 746 -9.48 44.20 -16.49
CA ASP A 746 -9.16 44.78 -15.17
C ASP A 746 -9.82 44.03 -13.99
N PHE A 747 -10.62 43.01 -14.27
CA PHE A 747 -11.40 42.26 -13.29
C PHE A 747 -11.32 40.75 -13.51
N ASP A 748 -10.49 40.28 -14.45
CA ASP A 748 -10.33 38.85 -14.71
C ASP A 748 -9.46 38.20 -13.63
N MET A 749 -10.08 37.47 -12.71
CA MET A 749 -9.40 36.83 -11.59
C MET A 749 -8.49 35.65 -11.97
N VAL A 750 -8.28 35.35 -13.26
CA VAL A 750 -7.24 34.45 -13.75
C VAL A 750 -6.30 35.24 -14.65
N PHE A 751 -5.48 36.07 -13.99
CA PHE A 751 -4.50 36.95 -14.62
C PHE A 751 -3.08 36.36 -14.54
N ASP A 752 -2.23 36.78 -15.48
CA ASP A 752 -0.78 36.57 -15.42
C ASP A 752 -0.06 37.79 -14.81
N GLU A 753 1.15 37.57 -14.31
CA GLU A 753 2.02 38.61 -13.75
C GLU A 753 2.70 39.52 -14.78
N THR A 754 2.40 39.37 -16.08
CA THR A 754 3.09 40.06 -17.19
C THR A 754 3.27 41.55 -16.97
#